data_AF-A0A820BD48-F1
#
_entry.id   AF-A0A820BD48-F1
#
_cell.length_a   1.000
_cell.length_b   1.000
_cell.length_c   1.000
_cell.angle_alpha   90.00
_cell.angle_beta   90.00
_cell.angle_gamma   90.00
#
_symmetry.space_group_name_H-M   'P 1'
#
loop_
_entity.id
_entity.type
_entity.pdbx_description
1 polymer ?
#
loop_
_entity_poly.entity_id
_entity_poly.type
_entity_poly.pdbx_seq_one_letter_code
_entity_poly.pdbx_strand_id
1 'polypeptide(L)'
;MFRSLLVGVYRTTKIKRFIATTKSPPVGDKTYQLYSLDTPNGQKIGIALEELGLEYDAHFIDISQDIQYEDWFKKLNPNSKIPVLVDRQPIGNDKQPITLFESGAILIYLADKTGKFLAPTGTHQRYTTIEWLMWQMSGIGPMFGQANHFHRAAKEDIAYAKNRYLNEAKRLLKVLDTQLNTTNAFITGNDYTVVDMATFPWVRFFITRYQNKLDDNAYPNIEKWLALLEDRPQVQRGLKGFFTNANRTRNVDTTTNRQQRECEEAVENNFQRFLHQQASVGLKDPPLLRDKHLTYLLKGLIHLSSSFESLDASRPWLVYWITQSLYLLNETLSNDFIDDICNFLHRCQHPDGGFGGGPGQVAHLAPTYAAVNALCLLRNKKAYKVINREKLSAWLKTIRDPSNGSFSLHVDGESDIRATYCAASVATLCQLEDLPDLFENTAEWVSNCQTYEGGFGACPGAEAHGGYSFCGYATLLLLDRESICDRDSLLRWAVNRQMAFEGGFQGRTNKLVDGCYSFWVGAILPLIQAVQRKKPVRDSQDKNITNHQPLFDTIAAQEYVLLCCQGEKTGGFTDRPKTEARTDFYHTCYCLSGLSLFQDDGQDQTTAVCGGDSNALRNTHPLFNIGPECAREAMDHYSK
;
A
#
# COMPACT_ATOMS: atom_id res chain seq x y z
N MET A 1 -17.96 -31.88 18.97
CA MET A 1 -17.14 -32.49 17.90
C MET A 1 -17.45 -31.98 16.48
N PHE A 2 -18.24 -30.92 16.26
CA PHE A 2 -18.30 -30.22 14.95
C PHE A 2 -18.87 -28.80 15.19
N ARG A 3 -18.00 -27.81 15.40
CA ARG A 3 -18.29 -26.34 15.23
C ARG A 3 -17.15 -25.38 15.64
N SER A 4 -16.00 -25.85 16.14
CA SER A 4 -14.93 -24.97 16.67
C SER A 4 -13.67 -24.84 15.79
N LEU A 5 -13.69 -25.30 14.53
CA LEU A 5 -12.50 -25.30 13.63
C LEU A 5 -12.60 -24.34 12.43
N LEU A 6 -13.66 -23.52 12.34
CA LEU A 6 -13.91 -22.65 11.17
C LEU A 6 -13.55 -21.17 11.36
N VAL A 7 -13.26 -20.71 12.58
CA VAL A 7 -12.99 -19.28 12.83
C VAL A 7 -11.48 -18.97 12.78
N GLY A 8 -10.61 -19.94 13.09
CA GLY A 8 -9.14 -19.76 13.07
C GLY A 8 -8.49 -19.82 11.68
N VAL A 9 -9.19 -20.33 10.66
CA VAL A 9 -8.68 -20.42 9.27
C VAL A 9 -9.10 -19.21 8.42
N TYR A 10 -10.08 -18.41 8.87
CA TYR A 10 -10.59 -17.29 8.06
C TYR A 10 -9.71 -16.02 8.10
N ARG A 11 -8.88 -15.82 9.13
CA ARG A 11 -8.09 -14.57 9.30
C ARG A 11 -6.73 -14.56 8.60
N THR A 12 -5.97 -15.65 8.62
CA THR A 12 -4.68 -15.74 7.89
C THR A 12 -4.86 -15.94 6.39
N THR A 13 -6.02 -16.43 5.96
CA THR A 13 -6.28 -16.67 4.54
C THR A 13 -6.71 -15.40 3.79
N LYS A 14 -7.29 -14.36 4.42
CA LYS A 14 -7.77 -13.16 3.68
C LYS A 14 -6.66 -12.23 3.20
N ILE A 15 -5.56 -12.08 3.95
CA ILE A 15 -4.36 -11.36 3.46
C ILE A 15 -3.74 -12.07 2.24
N LYS A 16 -3.89 -13.40 2.13
CA LYS A 16 -3.51 -14.17 0.92
C LYS A 16 -4.62 -14.32 -0.13
N ARG A 17 -5.91 -14.15 0.21
CA ARG A 17 -7.08 -14.38 -0.68
C ARG A 17 -7.76 -13.14 -1.23
N PHE A 18 -7.55 -11.94 -0.69
CA PHE A 18 -8.14 -10.74 -1.30
C PHE A 18 -7.51 -10.40 -2.67
N ILE A 19 -6.42 -11.08 -3.00
CA ILE A 19 -5.78 -11.11 -4.33
C ILE A 19 -6.38 -12.19 -5.26
N ALA A 20 -7.18 -13.13 -4.76
CA ALA A 20 -7.62 -14.34 -5.46
C ALA A 20 -9.05 -14.25 -6.03
N THR A 21 -9.46 -13.10 -6.55
CA THR A 21 -10.60 -13.00 -7.48
C THR A 21 -10.08 -12.83 -8.91
N THR A 22 -10.05 -13.96 -9.63
CA THR A 22 -9.86 -14.05 -11.09
C THR A 22 -8.74 -13.20 -11.68
N LYS A 23 -7.51 -13.34 -11.18
CA LYS A 23 -6.35 -12.86 -11.92
C LYS A 23 -6.24 -13.65 -13.22
N SER A 24 -6.39 -12.98 -14.35
CA SER A 24 -5.93 -13.49 -15.64
C SER A 24 -4.40 -13.47 -15.65
N PRO A 25 -3.73 -14.32 -16.45
CA PRO A 25 -2.27 -14.22 -16.57
C PRO A 25 -1.86 -12.79 -16.94
N PRO A 26 -0.82 -12.21 -16.33
CA PRO A 26 -0.29 -10.93 -16.78
C PRO A 26 0.15 -11.07 -18.23
N VAL A 27 -0.16 -10.06 -19.05
CA VAL A 27 -0.03 -10.08 -20.50
C VAL A 27 0.56 -8.73 -20.89
N GLY A 28 1.80 -8.73 -21.40
CA GLY A 28 2.43 -7.56 -22.00
C GLY A 28 2.18 -7.49 -23.51
N ASP A 29 2.91 -6.62 -24.19
CA ASP A 29 2.76 -6.25 -25.60
C ASP A 29 3.75 -6.96 -26.54
N LYS A 30 4.76 -7.68 -26.02
CA LYS A 30 5.73 -8.44 -26.83
C LYS A 30 5.17 -9.78 -27.32
N THR A 31 5.78 -10.33 -28.38
CA THR A 31 5.37 -11.62 -28.97
C THR A 31 5.49 -12.78 -27.99
N TYR A 32 6.58 -12.80 -27.21
CA TYR A 32 6.87 -13.84 -26.24
C TYR A 32 6.55 -13.37 -24.83
N GLN A 33 5.84 -14.19 -24.07
CA GLN A 33 5.52 -13.95 -22.66
C GLN A 33 6.18 -15.05 -21.83
N LEU A 34 7.18 -14.71 -21.03
CA LEU A 34 7.93 -15.65 -20.19
C LEU A 34 7.47 -15.51 -18.74
N TYR A 35 6.77 -16.52 -18.23
CA TYR A 35 6.39 -16.61 -16.82
C TYR A 35 7.40 -17.45 -16.06
N SER A 36 8.24 -16.82 -15.23
CA SER A 36 9.31 -17.54 -14.52
C SER A 36 9.89 -16.78 -13.33
N LEU A 37 10.94 -17.34 -12.74
CA LEU A 37 11.73 -16.80 -11.63
C LEU A 37 13.22 -17.05 -11.92
N ASP A 38 14.11 -16.33 -11.23
CA ASP A 38 15.57 -16.49 -11.29
C ASP A 38 16.09 -17.80 -10.66
N THR A 39 15.50 -18.92 -11.04
CA THR A 39 16.01 -20.27 -10.77
C THR A 39 16.82 -20.74 -11.97
N PRO A 40 17.70 -21.75 -11.82
CA PRO A 40 18.43 -22.29 -12.96
C PRO A 40 17.54 -22.69 -14.13
N ASN A 41 16.33 -23.25 -13.91
CA ASN A 41 15.41 -23.56 -15.01
C ASN A 41 14.81 -22.31 -15.68
N GLY A 42 14.56 -21.25 -14.91
CA GLY A 42 14.09 -19.98 -15.47
C GLY A 42 15.16 -19.25 -16.27
N GLN A 43 16.40 -19.21 -15.75
CA GLN A 43 17.55 -18.57 -16.39
C GLN A 43 17.83 -19.11 -17.79
N LYS A 44 17.69 -20.43 -18.03
CA LYS A 44 17.92 -21.04 -19.36
C LYS A 44 17.08 -20.40 -20.46
N ILE A 45 15.81 -20.10 -20.18
CA ILE A 45 14.90 -19.55 -21.18
C ILE A 45 15.18 -18.06 -21.40
N GLY A 46 15.49 -17.32 -20.34
CA GLY A 46 15.96 -15.94 -20.47
C GLY A 46 17.22 -15.85 -21.32
N ILE A 47 18.22 -16.71 -21.07
CA ILE A 47 19.45 -16.79 -21.88
C ILE A 47 19.12 -17.13 -23.34
N ALA A 48 18.25 -18.10 -23.59
CA ALA A 48 17.90 -18.48 -24.96
C ALA A 48 17.22 -17.35 -25.73
N LEU A 49 16.28 -16.62 -25.11
CA LEU A 49 15.61 -15.48 -25.75
C LEU A 49 16.62 -14.37 -26.09
N GLU A 50 17.55 -14.08 -25.18
CA GLU A 50 18.62 -13.09 -25.38
C GLU A 50 19.62 -13.50 -26.47
N GLU A 51 20.02 -14.78 -26.51
CA GLU A 51 20.91 -15.33 -27.55
C GLU A 51 20.25 -15.35 -28.92
N LEU A 52 18.93 -15.55 -28.97
CA LEU A 52 18.14 -15.50 -30.20
C LEU A 52 17.81 -14.08 -30.65
N GLY A 53 17.95 -13.08 -29.77
CA GLY A 53 17.56 -11.70 -30.02
C GLY A 53 16.04 -11.50 -30.10
N LEU A 54 15.28 -12.32 -29.36
CA LEU A 54 13.82 -12.28 -29.35
C LEU A 54 13.34 -11.38 -28.22
N GLU A 55 12.51 -10.39 -28.54
CA GLU A 55 11.89 -9.53 -27.53
C GLU A 55 10.81 -10.28 -26.75
N TYR A 56 10.80 -10.14 -25.42
CA TYR A 56 9.88 -10.84 -24.55
C TYR A 56 9.47 -10.02 -23.33
N ASP A 57 8.26 -10.25 -22.84
CA ASP A 57 7.80 -9.78 -21.54
C ASP A 57 8.12 -10.83 -20.48
N ALA A 58 8.89 -10.43 -19.46
CA ALA A 58 9.25 -11.28 -18.33
C ALA A 58 8.26 -11.08 -17.18
N HIS A 59 7.41 -12.07 -16.94
CA HIS A 59 6.45 -12.10 -15.84
C HIS A 59 7.04 -12.86 -14.66
N PHE A 60 7.24 -12.14 -13.55
CA PHE A 60 7.79 -12.71 -12.32
C PHE A 60 6.76 -13.60 -11.62
N ILE A 61 7.12 -14.86 -11.38
CA ILE A 61 6.30 -15.84 -10.66
C ILE A 61 6.97 -16.14 -9.33
N ASP A 62 6.46 -15.53 -8.26
CA ASP A 62 6.95 -15.77 -6.90
C ASP A 62 6.53 -17.16 -6.40
N ILE A 63 7.43 -18.13 -6.52
CA ILE A 63 7.15 -19.50 -6.08
C ILE A 63 7.09 -19.65 -4.56
N SER A 64 7.58 -18.66 -3.79
CA SER A 64 7.50 -18.64 -2.32
C SER A 64 6.10 -18.25 -1.82
N GLN A 65 5.33 -17.58 -2.68
CA GLN A 65 3.95 -17.18 -2.44
C GLN A 65 2.92 -18.14 -3.05
N ASP A 66 3.37 -19.30 -3.55
CA ASP A 66 2.50 -20.31 -4.14
C ASP A 66 1.75 -19.85 -5.41
N ILE A 67 2.20 -18.79 -6.09
CA ILE A 67 1.58 -18.24 -7.32
C ILE A 67 1.42 -19.31 -8.41
N GLN A 68 2.40 -20.22 -8.53
CA GLN A 68 2.39 -21.33 -9.47
C GLN A 68 1.22 -22.32 -9.26
N TYR A 69 0.54 -22.25 -8.11
CA TYR A 69 -0.64 -23.07 -7.81
C TYR A 69 -1.96 -22.33 -8.01
N GLU A 70 -1.94 -21.06 -8.42
CA GLU A 70 -3.15 -20.31 -8.79
C GLU A 70 -3.80 -20.90 -10.05
N ASP A 71 -5.13 -20.79 -10.13
CA ASP A 71 -5.91 -21.41 -11.21
C ASP A 71 -5.51 -20.92 -12.60
N TRP A 72 -5.14 -19.64 -12.74
CA TRP A 72 -4.69 -19.10 -14.02
C TRP A 72 -3.32 -19.62 -14.43
N PHE A 73 -2.41 -19.84 -13.47
CA PHE A 73 -1.09 -20.39 -13.77
C PHE A 73 -1.20 -21.88 -14.10
N LYS A 74 -2.06 -22.62 -13.39
CA LYS A 74 -2.39 -24.03 -13.71
C LYS A 74 -2.98 -24.21 -15.10
N LYS A 75 -3.78 -23.24 -15.58
CA LYS A 75 -4.29 -23.23 -16.96
C LYS A 75 -3.16 -23.06 -17.99
N LEU A 76 -2.10 -22.33 -17.64
CA LEU A 76 -0.92 -22.20 -18.50
C LEU A 76 0.00 -23.43 -18.40
N ASN A 77 0.20 -23.97 -17.20
CA ASN A 77 1.02 -25.14 -16.95
C ASN A 77 0.37 -26.07 -15.91
N PRO A 78 -0.18 -27.23 -16.33
CA PRO A 78 -0.77 -28.19 -15.41
C PRO A 78 0.24 -28.79 -14.42
N ASN A 79 1.55 -28.78 -14.73
CA ASN A 79 2.61 -29.20 -13.82
C ASN A 79 2.85 -28.19 -12.67
N SER A 80 2.26 -26.99 -12.74
CA SER A 80 2.42 -25.94 -11.70
C SER A 80 3.89 -25.59 -11.42
N LYS A 81 4.73 -25.61 -12.45
CA LYS A 81 6.16 -25.28 -12.37
C LYS A 81 6.52 -24.15 -13.33
N ILE A 82 7.59 -23.45 -13.01
CA ILE A 82 8.27 -22.52 -13.92
C ILE A 82 9.39 -23.25 -14.67
N PRO A 83 9.83 -22.76 -15.85
CA PRO A 83 9.27 -21.65 -16.63
C PRO A 83 8.03 -22.07 -17.45
N VAL A 84 7.27 -21.06 -17.89
CA VAL A 84 6.27 -21.17 -18.98
C VAL A 84 6.55 -20.10 -20.02
N LEU A 85 6.49 -20.47 -21.30
CA LEU A 85 6.58 -19.54 -22.42
C LEU A 85 5.26 -19.54 -23.18
N VAL A 86 4.66 -18.38 -23.40
CA VAL A 86 3.58 -18.20 -24.37
C VAL A 86 4.14 -17.48 -25.59
N ASP A 87 3.95 -18.06 -26.76
CA ASP A 87 4.30 -17.45 -28.04
C ASP A 87 3.02 -17.12 -28.80
N ARG A 88 2.79 -15.82 -29.01
CA ARG A 88 1.58 -15.30 -29.67
C ARG A 88 1.63 -15.37 -31.19
N GLN A 89 2.76 -15.74 -31.77
CA GLN A 89 2.95 -15.88 -33.21
C GLN A 89 3.69 -17.19 -33.52
N PRO A 90 3.10 -18.36 -33.23
CA PRO A 90 3.84 -19.62 -33.31
C PRO A 90 4.18 -20.06 -34.74
N ILE A 91 5.03 -21.08 -34.83
CA ILE A 91 5.28 -21.79 -36.10
C ILE A 91 4.00 -22.53 -36.51
N GLY A 92 3.60 -22.40 -37.77
CA GLY A 92 2.47 -23.14 -38.35
C GLY A 92 1.43 -22.21 -38.99
N ASN A 93 0.43 -22.81 -39.63
CA ASN A 93 -0.64 -22.06 -40.30
C ASN A 93 -1.74 -21.59 -39.32
N ASP A 94 -1.79 -22.17 -38.11
CA ASP A 94 -2.75 -21.82 -37.08
C ASP A 94 -2.26 -20.59 -36.31
N LYS A 95 -2.97 -19.47 -36.47
CA LYS A 95 -2.63 -18.17 -35.84
C LYS A 95 -2.98 -18.08 -34.35
N GLN A 96 -3.18 -19.21 -33.66
CA GLN A 96 -3.52 -19.22 -32.23
C GLN A 96 -2.25 -19.26 -31.38
N PRO A 97 -2.15 -18.51 -30.26
CA PRO A 97 -1.01 -18.59 -29.37
C PRO A 97 -0.73 -20.01 -28.88
N ILE A 98 0.55 -20.38 -28.76
CA ILE A 98 0.97 -21.64 -28.13
C ILE A 98 1.54 -21.37 -26.75
N THR A 99 1.16 -22.20 -25.77
CA THR A 99 1.71 -22.19 -24.41
C THR A 99 2.57 -23.44 -24.22
N LEU A 100 3.81 -23.24 -23.77
CA LEU A 100 4.80 -24.29 -23.61
C LEU A 100 5.31 -24.30 -22.17
N PHE A 101 5.35 -25.48 -21.56
CA PHE A 101 6.04 -25.76 -20.31
C PHE A 101 7.10 -26.85 -20.54
N GLU A 102 7.96 -27.06 -19.53
CA GLU A 102 9.22 -27.81 -19.62
C GLU A 102 10.34 -27.07 -20.39
N SER A 103 11.38 -26.65 -19.66
CA SER A 103 12.45 -25.81 -20.21
C SER A 103 13.19 -26.42 -21.41
N GLY A 104 13.40 -27.74 -21.45
CA GLY A 104 14.01 -28.41 -22.61
C GLY A 104 13.13 -28.36 -23.86
N ALA A 105 11.82 -28.52 -23.71
CA ALA A 105 10.88 -28.43 -24.84
C ALA A 105 10.79 -26.99 -25.38
N ILE A 106 10.76 -26.00 -24.48
CA ILE A 106 10.80 -24.58 -24.85
C ILE A 106 12.06 -24.25 -25.67
N LEU A 107 13.23 -24.77 -25.25
CA LEU A 107 14.49 -24.55 -25.96
C LEU A 107 14.48 -25.14 -27.38
N ILE A 108 14.02 -26.40 -27.53
CA ILE A 108 13.89 -27.03 -28.84
C ILE A 108 12.93 -26.23 -29.73
N TYR A 109 11.78 -25.83 -29.19
CA TYR A 109 10.80 -25.02 -29.91
C TYR A 109 11.38 -23.69 -30.42
N LEU A 110 12.05 -22.94 -29.55
CA LEU A 110 12.66 -21.66 -29.92
C LEU A 110 13.76 -21.84 -30.97
N ALA A 111 14.58 -22.89 -30.84
CA ALA A 111 15.63 -23.21 -31.79
C ALA A 111 15.05 -23.59 -33.17
N ASP A 112 14.00 -24.42 -33.20
CA ASP A 112 13.32 -24.81 -34.44
C ASP A 112 12.61 -23.62 -35.11
N LYS A 113 11.99 -22.74 -34.32
CA LYS A 113 11.32 -21.52 -34.83
C LYS A 113 12.28 -20.57 -35.52
N THR A 114 13.51 -20.50 -35.03
CA THR A 114 14.51 -19.52 -35.47
C THR A 114 15.57 -20.11 -36.39
N GLY A 115 15.68 -21.44 -36.47
CA GLY A 115 16.75 -22.15 -37.18
C GLY A 115 18.12 -21.97 -36.55
N LYS A 116 18.21 -21.64 -35.25
CA LYS A 116 19.47 -21.33 -34.54
C LYS A 116 19.69 -22.25 -33.35
N PHE A 117 20.96 -22.49 -32.98
CA PHE A 117 21.41 -23.20 -31.78
C PHE A 117 20.96 -24.67 -31.62
N LEU A 118 20.31 -25.25 -32.64
CA LEU A 118 20.04 -26.68 -32.76
C LEU A 118 20.15 -27.08 -34.23
N ALA A 119 20.86 -28.16 -34.51
CA ALA A 119 21.07 -28.61 -35.89
C ALA A 119 19.74 -29.03 -36.57
N PRO A 120 19.65 -28.99 -37.91
CA PRO A 120 18.43 -29.32 -38.63
C PRO A 120 17.92 -30.74 -38.37
N THR A 121 16.61 -30.93 -38.48
CA THR A 121 15.95 -32.24 -38.36
C THR A 121 16.56 -33.26 -39.33
N GLY A 122 16.78 -34.47 -38.84
CA GLY A 122 17.37 -35.57 -39.62
C GLY A 122 18.91 -35.60 -39.64
N THR A 123 19.59 -34.63 -39.03
CA THR A 123 21.06 -34.65 -38.89
C THR A 123 21.50 -35.42 -37.66
N HIS A 124 22.63 -36.13 -37.74
CA HIS A 124 23.23 -36.81 -36.56
C HIS A 124 23.50 -35.82 -35.42
N GLN A 125 24.01 -34.63 -35.74
CA GLN A 125 24.35 -33.60 -34.75
C GLN A 125 23.12 -33.19 -33.91
N ARG A 126 21.93 -33.08 -34.53
CA ARG A 126 20.71 -32.73 -33.79
C ARG A 126 20.40 -33.75 -32.71
N TYR A 127 20.50 -35.03 -33.03
CA TYR A 127 20.21 -36.10 -32.08
C TYR A 127 21.25 -36.18 -30.98
N THR A 128 22.53 -35.93 -31.28
CA THR A 128 23.58 -35.76 -30.25
C THR A 128 23.26 -34.58 -29.32
N THR A 129 22.84 -33.42 -29.85
CA THR A 129 22.44 -32.29 -29.00
C THR A 129 21.22 -32.60 -28.14
N ILE A 130 20.22 -33.29 -28.69
CA ILE A 130 19.02 -33.70 -27.95
C ILE A 130 19.38 -34.72 -26.87
N GLU A 131 20.24 -35.69 -27.14
CA GLU A 131 20.73 -36.67 -26.15
C GLU A 131 21.33 -35.96 -24.93
N TRP A 132 22.26 -35.04 -25.14
CA TRP A 132 22.87 -34.27 -24.06
C TRP A 132 21.89 -33.32 -23.36
N LEU A 133 20.91 -32.76 -24.09
CA LEU A 133 19.83 -31.98 -23.49
C LEU A 133 18.96 -32.85 -22.58
N MET A 134 18.61 -34.08 -22.99
CA MET A 134 17.85 -35.01 -22.15
C MET A 134 18.67 -35.49 -20.95
N TRP A 135 19.98 -35.68 -21.11
CA TRP A 135 20.90 -35.94 -20.01
C TRP A 135 20.91 -34.79 -18.99
N GLN A 136 20.90 -33.53 -19.46
CA GLN A 136 20.77 -32.36 -18.58
C GLN A 136 19.42 -32.37 -17.85
N MET A 137 18.31 -32.59 -18.58
CA MET A 137 16.95 -32.52 -18.05
C MET A 137 16.63 -33.65 -17.05
N SER A 138 17.21 -34.84 -17.22
CA SER A 138 16.98 -36.00 -16.34
C SER A 138 18.07 -36.21 -15.27
N GLY A 139 19.28 -35.72 -15.51
CA GLY A 139 20.43 -35.82 -14.62
C GLY A 139 20.70 -34.52 -13.87
N ILE A 140 21.47 -33.61 -14.48
CA ILE A 140 21.98 -32.40 -13.81
C ILE A 140 20.88 -31.62 -13.09
N GLY A 141 19.80 -31.28 -13.78
CA GLY A 141 18.74 -30.43 -13.20
C GLY A 141 18.12 -31.04 -11.94
N PRO A 142 17.50 -32.22 -12.04
CA PRO A 142 16.89 -32.89 -10.89
C PRO A 142 17.87 -33.21 -9.77
N MET A 143 19.05 -33.75 -10.08
CA MET A 143 20.00 -34.18 -9.05
C MET A 143 20.60 -33.01 -8.28
N PHE A 144 20.91 -31.90 -8.96
CA PHE A 144 21.43 -30.69 -8.30
C PHE A 144 20.33 -30.02 -7.47
N GLY A 145 19.10 -30.01 -7.99
CA GLY A 145 17.92 -29.53 -7.25
C GLY A 145 17.68 -30.32 -5.95
N GLN A 146 17.74 -31.65 -6.02
CA GLN A 146 17.58 -32.51 -4.85
C GLN A 146 18.72 -32.34 -3.85
N ALA A 147 19.96 -32.27 -4.33
CA ALA A 147 21.11 -31.97 -3.47
C ALA A 147 20.90 -30.64 -2.73
N ASN A 148 20.39 -29.60 -3.38
CA ASN A 148 20.05 -28.33 -2.74
C ASN A 148 18.88 -28.41 -1.78
N HIS A 149 17.82 -29.14 -2.12
CA HIS A 149 16.68 -29.34 -1.23
C HIS A 149 17.10 -29.99 0.09
N PHE A 150 17.75 -31.15 0.05
CA PHE A 150 18.14 -31.87 1.27
C PHE A 150 19.20 -31.15 2.10
N HIS A 151 20.05 -30.34 1.48
CA HIS A 151 21.06 -29.58 2.22
C HIS A 151 20.56 -28.32 2.90
N ARG A 152 19.46 -27.72 2.42
CA ARG A 152 19.07 -26.36 2.84
C ARG A 152 17.58 -26.15 3.13
N ALA A 153 16.71 -26.93 2.52
CA ALA A 153 15.27 -26.71 2.57
C ALA A 153 14.51 -27.85 3.27
N ALA A 154 15.09 -29.05 3.35
CA ALA A 154 14.49 -30.16 4.08
C ALA A 154 14.36 -29.79 5.57
N LYS A 155 13.17 -30.03 6.13
CA LYS A 155 12.85 -29.76 7.54
C LYS A 155 13.59 -30.68 8.51
N GLU A 156 13.91 -31.89 8.04
CA GLU A 156 14.63 -32.91 8.78
C GLU A 156 16.03 -33.10 8.19
N ASP A 157 17.02 -33.34 9.06
CA ASP A 157 18.36 -33.67 8.60
C ASP A 157 18.47 -35.15 8.23
N ILE A 158 18.48 -35.43 6.92
CA ILE A 158 18.60 -36.78 6.38
C ILE A 158 19.98 -36.95 5.74
N ALA A 159 20.96 -37.38 6.54
CA ALA A 159 22.36 -37.52 6.10
C ALA A 159 22.53 -38.40 4.85
N TYR A 160 21.81 -39.52 4.76
CA TYR A 160 21.85 -40.39 3.58
C TYR A 160 21.42 -39.66 2.31
N ALA A 161 20.31 -38.89 2.36
CA ALA A 161 19.81 -38.17 1.21
C ALA A 161 20.78 -37.07 0.77
N LYS A 162 21.32 -36.29 1.72
CA LYS A 162 22.37 -35.29 1.46
C LYS A 162 23.56 -35.91 0.71
N ASN A 163 24.11 -37.01 1.23
CA ASN A 163 25.26 -37.68 0.64
C ASN A 163 24.94 -38.31 -0.72
N ARG A 164 23.79 -38.97 -0.85
CA ARG A 164 23.35 -39.59 -2.11
C ARG A 164 23.29 -38.58 -3.25
N TYR A 165 22.60 -37.46 -3.05
CA TYR A 165 22.43 -36.47 -4.11
C TYR A 165 23.69 -35.64 -4.35
N LEU A 166 24.50 -35.38 -3.33
CA LEU A 166 25.80 -34.71 -3.51
C LEU A 166 26.78 -35.58 -4.31
N ASN A 167 26.86 -36.88 -4.00
CA ASN A 167 27.73 -37.80 -4.72
C ASN A 167 27.29 -37.97 -6.18
N GLU A 168 25.98 -38.05 -6.42
CA GLU A 168 25.46 -38.10 -7.79
C GLU A 168 25.74 -36.79 -8.55
N ALA A 169 25.62 -35.63 -7.89
CA ALA A 169 26.00 -34.36 -8.50
C ALA A 169 27.49 -34.32 -8.88
N LYS A 170 28.38 -34.78 -7.99
CA LYS A 170 29.83 -34.91 -8.28
C LYS A 170 30.11 -35.84 -9.46
N ARG A 171 29.39 -36.96 -9.55
CA ARG A 171 29.51 -37.92 -10.67
C ARG A 171 29.12 -37.26 -12.00
N LEU A 172 28.01 -36.51 -12.03
CA LEU A 172 27.54 -35.81 -13.22
C LEU A 172 28.49 -34.67 -13.64
N LEU A 173 29.06 -33.93 -12.68
CA LEU A 173 30.12 -32.95 -12.97
C LEU A 173 31.34 -33.61 -13.62
N LYS A 174 31.75 -34.79 -13.15
CA LYS A 174 32.85 -35.55 -13.77
C LYS A 174 32.55 -35.96 -15.22
N VAL A 175 31.32 -36.39 -15.49
CA VAL A 175 30.88 -36.73 -16.86
C VAL A 175 30.94 -35.48 -17.75
N LEU A 176 30.44 -34.34 -17.28
CA LEU A 176 30.48 -33.08 -18.03
C LEU A 176 31.90 -32.61 -18.29
N ASP A 177 32.79 -32.66 -17.29
CA ASP A 177 34.18 -32.22 -17.43
C ASP A 177 34.94 -33.08 -18.47
N THR A 178 34.73 -34.41 -18.44
CA THR A 178 35.30 -35.31 -19.45
C THR A 178 34.72 -35.06 -20.85
N GLN A 179 33.44 -34.75 -20.95
CA GLN A 179 32.82 -34.40 -22.23
C GLN A 179 33.41 -33.10 -22.80
N LEU A 180 33.53 -32.05 -21.98
CA LEU A 180 34.13 -30.78 -22.39
C LEU A 180 35.61 -30.93 -22.78
N ASN A 181 36.34 -31.84 -22.12
CA ASN A 181 37.70 -32.19 -22.55
C ASN A 181 37.72 -32.89 -23.91
N THR A 182 36.74 -33.76 -24.17
CA THR A 182 36.64 -34.52 -25.43
C THR A 182 36.29 -33.61 -26.61
N THR A 183 35.38 -32.66 -26.41
CA THR A 183 34.97 -31.72 -27.47
C THR A 183 35.91 -30.51 -27.58
N ASN A 184 36.64 -30.17 -26.52
CA ASN A 184 37.55 -29.05 -26.42
C ASN A 184 36.92 -27.69 -26.78
N ALA A 185 35.60 -27.56 -26.61
CA ALA A 185 34.83 -26.35 -26.86
C ALA A 185 33.52 -26.35 -26.06
N PHE A 186 32.38 -26.65 -26.70
CA PHE A 186 31.05 -26.72 -26.09
C PHE A 186 30.61 -28.18 -25.90
N ILE A 187 29.50 -28.43 -25.20
CA ILE A 187 29.11 -29.79 -24.78
C ILE A 187 28.97 -30.76 -25.94
N THR A 188 28.52 -30.30 -27.12
CA THR A 188 28.25 -31.16 -28.29
C THR A 188 29.20 -30.96 -29.46
N GLY A 189 30.31 -30.23 -29.25
CA GLY A 189 31.32 -29.97 -30.28
C GLY A 189 31.76 -28.51 -30.33
N ASN A 190 32.02 -28.01 -31.53
CA ASN A 190 32.56 -26.66 -31.74
C ASN A 190 31.52 -25.54 -31.61
N ASP A 191 30.23 -25.86 -31.71
CA ASP A 191 29.15 -24.87 -31.75
C ASP A 191 28.47 -24.72 -30.39
N TYR A 192 28.14 -23.48 -30.03
CA TYR A 192 27.28 -23.18 -28.89
C TYR A 192 25.83 -23.55 -29.19
N THR A 193 25.19 -24.32 -28.32
CA THR A 193 23.85 -24.89 -28.58
C THR A 193 22.90 -24.72 -27.41
N VAL A 194 21.64 -25.10 -27.62
CA VAL A 194 20.63 -25.15 -26.55
C VAL A 194 21.03 -26.02 -25.36
N VAL A 195 21.92 -27.02 -25.52
CA VAL A 195 22.37 -27.82 -24.38
C VAL A 195 23.31 -27.03 -23.46
N ASP A 196 24.12 -26.14 -24.01
CA ASP A 196 24.98 -25.26 -23.22
C ASP A 196 24.12 -24.26 -22.44
N MET A 197 23.13 -23.64 -23.10
CA MET A 197 22.13 -22.77 -22.46
C MET A 197 21.39 -23.50 -21.32
N ALA A 198 21.05 -24.78 -21.54
CA ALA A 198 20.34 -25.61 -20.57
C ALA A 198 21.21 -26.03 -19.37
N THR A 199 22.50 -26.26 -19.59
CA THR A 199 23.39 -26.83 -18.58
C THR A 199 24.03 -25.75 -17.72
N PHE A 200 24.38 -24.62 -18.34
CA PHE A 200 25.17 -23.56 -17.72
C PHE A 200 24.58 -23.02 -16.40
N PRO A 201 23.30 -22.63 -16.31
CA PRO A 201 22.74 -22.09 -15.08
C PRO A 201 22.81 -23.04 -13.89
N TRP A 202 22.63 -24.35 -14.12
CA TRP A 202 22.69 -25.35 -13.07
C TRP A 202 24.10 -25.60 -12.58
N VAL A 203 25.06 -25.72 -13.50
CA VAL A 203 26.47 -25.95 -13.16
C VAL A 203 27.03 -24.74 -12.43
N ARG A 204 26.79 -23.53 -12.95
CA ARG A 204 27.15 -22.28 -12.29
C ARG A 204 26.58 -22.21 -10.87
N PHE A 205 25.26 -22.39 -10.73
CA PHE A 205 24.60 -22.40 -9.42
C PHE A 205 25.25 -23.39 -8.45
N PHE A 206 25.54 -24.61 -8.91
CA PHE A 206 26.04 -25.67 -8.06
C PHE A 206 27.50 -25.44 -7.66
N ILE A 207 28.38 -25.11 -8.61
CA ILE A 207 29.80 -24.80 -8.33
C ILE A 207 29.90 -23.65 -7.34
N THR A 208 29.23 -22.52 -7.58
CA THR A 208 29.29 -21.35 -6.68
C THR A 208 28.77 -21.69 -5.28
N ARG A 209 27.70 -22.50 -5.18
CA ARG A 209 27.04 -22.76 -3.91
C ARG A 209 27.68 -23.88 -3.09
N TYR A 210 28.34 -24.81 -3.75
CA TYR A 210 28.92 -26.01 -3.15
C TYR A 210 30.44 -26.05 -3.22
N GLN A 211 31.11 -24.95 -3.57
CA GLN A 211 32.58 -24.87 -3.68
C GLN A 211 33.31 -25.56 -2.52
N ASN A 212 32.91 -25.32 -1.26
CA ASN A 212 33.54 -25.88 -0.06
C ASN A 212 33.30 -27.40 0.13
N LYS A 213 32.49 -28.02 -0.73
CA LYS A 213 32.17 -29.46 -0.72
C LYS A 213 32.69 -30.18 -1.95
N LEU A 214 33.22 -29.44 -2.91
CA LEU A 214 33.88 -29.96 -4.10
C LEU A 214 35.38 -30.00 -3.83
N ASP A 215 36.08 -30.89 -4.53
CA ASP A 215 37.53 -30.99 -4.38
C ASP A 215 38.16 -29.86 -5.22
N ASP A 216 39.15 -29.16 -4.65
CA ASP A 216 39.79 -28.03 -5.33
C ASP A 216 40.36 -28.46 -6.70
N ASN A 217 40.12 -27.64 -7.74
CA ASN A 217 40.57 -27.87 -9.12
C ASN A 217 40.09 -29.19 -9.75
N ALA A 218 39.01 -29.81 -9.25
CA ALA A 218 38.52 -31.09 -9.77
C ALA A 218 37.92 -31.02 -11.18
N TYR A 219 37.55 -29.84 -11.67
CA TYR A 219 36.79 -29.66 -12.91
C TYR A 219 37.34 -28.53 -13.80
N PRO A 220 38.60 -28.62 -14.27
CA PRO A 220 39.27 -27.54 -14.99
C PRO A 220 38.61 -27.21 -16.34
N ASN A 221 37.91 -28.16 -16.98
CA ASN A 221 37.24 -27.92 -18.26
C ASN A 221 35.88 -27.25 -18.05
N ILE A 222 35.18 -27.60 -16.95
CA ILE A 222 33.99 -26.87 -16.52
C ILE A 222 34.32 -25.42 -16.18
N GLU A 223 35.41 -25.15 -15.45
CA GLU A 223 35.81 -23.79 -15.11
C GLU A 223 36.07 -22.93 -16.35
N LYS A 224 36.81 -23.47 -17.33
CA LYS A 224 37.03 -22.80 -18.63
C LYS A 224 35.72 -22.53 -19.38
N TRP A 225 34.83 -23.52 -19.42
CA TRP A 225 33.54 -23.40 -20.10
C TRP A 225 32.60 -22.42 -19.39
N LEU A 226 32.57 -22.40 -18.06
CA LEU A 226 31.83 -21.41 -17.27
C LEU A 226 32.33 -20.00 -17.55
N ALA A 227 33.65 -19.78 -17.52
CA ALA A 227 34.25 -18.48 -17.82
C ALA A 227 33.91 -18.00 -19.24
N LEU A 228 34.00 -18.90 -20.22
CA LEU A 228 33.63 -18.61 -21.62
C LEU A 228 32.16 -18.17 -21.75
N LEU A 229 31.24 -18.83 -21.05
CA LEU A 229 29.82 -18.52 -21.12
C LEU A 229 29.44 -17.29 -20.28
N GLU A 230 30.09 -17.06 -19.14
CA GLU A 230 29.88 -15.86 -18.30
C GLU A 230 30.31 -14.57 -19.00
N ASP A 231 31.28 -14.64 -19.92
CA ASP A 231 31.73 -13.48 -20.69
C ASP A 231 30.74 -13.07 -21.80
N ARG A 232 29.78 -13.94 -22.15
CA ARG A 232 28.80 -13.66 -23.21
C ARG A 232 27.79 -12.60 -22.74
N PRO A 233 27.63 -11.47 -23.47
CA PRO A 233 26.68 -10.42 -23.07
C PRO A 233 25.23 -10.88 -22.97
N GLN A 234 24.82 -11.79 -23.86
CA GLN A 234 23.48 -12.38 -23.91
C GLN A 234 23.22 -13.25 -22.68
N VAL A 235 24.20 -14.06 -22.27
CA VAL A 235 24.13 -14.86 -21.03
C VAL A 235 23.99 -13.94 -19.83
N GLN A 236 24.80 -12.89 -19.74
CA GLN A 236 24.71 -11.91 -18.65
C GLN A 236 23.35 -11.21 -18.59
N ARG A 237 22.76 -10.85 -19.73
CA ARG A 237 21.39 -10.30 -19.79
C ARG A 237 20.35 -11.33 -19.39
N GLY A 238 20.45 -12.56 -19.89
CA GLY A 238 19.54 -13.65 -19.57
C GLY A 238 19.53 -14.03 -18.08
N LEU A 239 20.70 -13.99 -17.43
CA LEU A 239 20.84 -14.14 -15.97
C LEU A 239 20.21 -12.97 -15.19
N LYS A 240 20.14 -11.77 -15.78
CA LYS A 240 19.54 -10.56 -15.17
C LYS A 240 18.06 -10.37 -15.54
N GLY A 241 17.52 -11.15 -16.48
CA GLY A 241 16.25 -10.89 -17.17
C GLY A 241 15.02 -10.73 -16.26
N PHE A 242 14.97 -11.42 -15.13
CA PHE A 242 13.84 -11.34 -14.18
C PHE A 242 13.88 -10.12 -13.26
N PHE A 243 15.08 -9.55 -13.04
CA PHE A 243 15.27 -8.35 -12.23
C PHE A 243 15.35 -7.06 -13.07
N THR A 244 15.29 -7.16 -14.40
CA THR A 244 15.48 -6.01 -15.28
C THR A 244 14.20 -5.48 -15.91
N ASN A 245 13.16 -6.30 -16.13
CA ASN A 245 11.90 -5.80 -16.71
C ASN A 245 10.79 -5.52 -15.67
N ALA A 246 10.66 -6.32 -14.60
CA ALA A 246 9.74 -6.01 -13.49
C ALA A 246 10.35 -5.03 -12.45
N ASN A 247 11.67 -4.84 -12.48
CA ASN A 247 12.44 -4.15 -11.44
C ASN A 247 13.34 -3.01 -11.94
N ARG A 248 13.25 -2.60 -13.22
CA ARG A 248 13.97 -1.39 -13.69
C ARG A 248 13.59 -0.13 -12.91
N THR A 249 12.45 -0.12 -12.22
CA THR A 249 12.06 0.91 -11.24
C THR A 249 12.38 0.58 -9.78
N ARG A 250 12.61 -0.69 -9.39
CA ARG A 250 12.85 -1.07 -7.98
C ARG A 250 14.33 -1.11 -7.56
N ASN A 251 15.28 -1.18 -8.50
CA ASN A 251 16.72 -1.20 -8.19
C ASN A 251 17.41 0.17 -8.31
N VAL A 252 16.67 1.26 -8.52
CA VAL A 252 17.23 2.60 -8.31
C VAL A 252 17.11 2.89 -6.82
N ASP A 253 18.23 2.85 -6.12
CA ASP A 253 18.26 3.31 -4.72
C ASP A 253 18.10 4.82 -4.70
N THR A 254 16.90 5.26 -4.37
CA THR A 254 16.55 6.67 -4.17
C THR A 254 16.27 6.91 -2.70
N THR A 255 16.28 8.17 -2.27
CA THR A 255 15.83 8.55 -0.93
C THR A 255 14.43 8.01 -0.63
N THR A 256 13.51 8.05 -1.60
CA THR A 256 12.16 7.48 -1.48
C THR A 256 12.18 5.98 -1.20
N ASN A 257 12.88 5.20 -2.02
CA ASN A 257 12.91 3.75 -1.85
C ASN A 257 13.59 3.32 -0.56
N ARG A 258 14.65 4.04 -0.13
CA ARG A 258 15.33 3.78 1.13
C ARG A 258 14.43 4.05 2.33
N GLN A 259 13.80 5.23 2.37
CA GLN A 259 12.87 5.59 3.44
C GLN A 259 11.67 4.65 3.50
N GLN A 260 11.17 4.21 2.34
CA GLN A 260 10.06 3.26 2.26
C GLN A 260 10.47 1.90 2.87
N ARG A 261 11.65 1.35 2.52
CA ARG A 261 12.14 0.10 3.11
C ARG A 261 12.34 0.21 4.63
N GLU A 262 12.92 1.30 5.11
CA GLU A 262 13.09 1.54 6.55
C GLU A 262 11.73 1.59 7.29
N CYS A 263 10.71 2.17 6.65
CA CYS A 263 9.35 2.22 7.17
C CYS A 263 8.70 0.82 7.18
N GLU A 264 8.83 0.06 6.10
CA GLU A 264 8.35 -1.32 5.99
C GLU A 264 8.98 -2.22 7.06
N GLU A 265 10.30 -2.14 7.26
CA GLU A 265 11.00 -2.87 8.33
C GLU A 265 10.46 -2.51 9.73
N ALA A 266 10.21 -1.22 10.01
CA ALA A 266 9.65 -0.78 11.29
C ALA A 266 8.22 -1.30 11.52
N VAL A 267 7.40 -1.31 10.46
CA VAL A 267 6.04 -1.87 10.51
C VAL A 267 6.08 -3.38 10.70
N GLU A 268 6.90 -4.10 9.94
CA GLU A 268 7.07 -5.55 10.07
C GLU A 268 7.43 -5.94 11.50
N ASN A 269 8.38 -5.22 12.11
CA ASN A 269 8.78 -5.46 13.50
C ASN A 269 7.61 -5.37 14.50
N ASN A 270 6.69 -4.42 14.33
CA ASN A 270 5.51 -4.31 15.20
C ASN A 270 4.51 -5.45 14.97
N PHE A 271 4.27 -5.82 13.71
CA PHE A 271 3.43 -6.97 13.39
C PHE A 271 4.02 -8.26 13.95
N GLN A 272 5.34 -8.49 13.81
CA GLN A 272 6.02 -9.65 14.39
C GLN A 272 5.94 -9.65 15.92
N ARG A 273 6.08 -8.49 16.56
CA ARG A 273 5.91 -8.35 18.01
C ARG A 273 4.51 -8.76 18.45
N PHE A 274 3.48 -8.36 17.72
CA PHE A 274 2.11 -8.77 17.98
C PHE A 274 1.90 -10.28 17.78
N LEU A 275 2.41 -10.85 16.69
CA LEU A 275 2.35 -12.30 16.46
C LEU A 275 3.04 -13.09 17.58
N HIS A 276 4.17 -12.60 18.08
CA HIS A 276 4.82 -13.18 19.25
C HIS A 276 3.95 -13.08 20.51
N GLN A 277 3.28 -11.95 20.76
CA GLN A 277 2.35 -11.80 21.89
C GLN A 277 1.12 -12.73 21.76
N GLN A 278 0.61 -12.92 20.55
CA GLN A 278 -0.42 -13.91 20.22
C GLN A 278 0.01 -15.31 20.65
N ALA A 279 1.23 -15.72 20.29
CA ALA A 279 1.75 -17.06 20.58
C ALA A 279 2.12 -17.26 22.06
N SER A 280 2.67 -16.24 22.72
CA SER A 280 3.25 -16.35 24.07
C SER A 280 2.28 -16.02 25.21
N VAL A 281 1.38 -15.07 25.01
CA VAL A 281 0.49 -14.53 26.05
C VAL A 281 -1.00 -14.72 25.72
N GLY A 282 -1.32 -15.32 24.57
CA GLY A 282 -2.69 -15.62 24.15
C GLY A 282 -3.52 -14.39 23.76
N LEU A 283 -2.88 -13.25 23.50
CA LEU A 283 -3.55 -12.03 23.04
C LEU A 283 -4.19 -12.30 21.68
N LYS A 284 -5.52 -12.41 21.58
CA LYS A 284 -6.15 -12.88 20.34
C LYS A 284 -6.13 -11.85 19.21
N ASP A 285 -6.32 -10.59 19.53
CA ASP A 285 -6.48 -9.51 18.56
C ASP A 285 -5.79 -8.21 19.02
N PRO A 286 -5.47 -7.27 18.10
CA PRO A 286 -4.83 -5.99 18.44
C PRO A 286 -5.71 -5.15 19.38
N PRO A 287 -5.24 -4.78 20.59
CA PRO A 287 -6.05 -4.02 21.55
C PRO A 287 -5.88 -2.51 21.39
N LEU A 288 -6.96 -1.75 21.56
CA LEU A 288 -6.90 -0.30 21.79
C LEU A 288 -6.54 -0.04 23.26
N LEU A 289 -5.47 0.72 23.52
CA LEU A 289 -4.98 1.03 24.87
C LEU A 289 -5.74 2.20 25.51
N ARG A 290 -7.09 2.09 25.53
CA ARG A 290 -8.04 3.15 25.88
C ARG A 290 -7.65 3.95 27.13
N ASP A 291 -7.43 3.28 28.26
CA ASP A 291 -7.13 3.94 29.54
C ASP A 291 -5.84 4.78 29.49
N LYS A 292 -4.83 4.33 28.72
CA LYS A 292 -3.59 5.09 28.54
C LYS A 292 -3.84 6.35 27.72
N HIS A 293 -4.63 6.24 26.65
CA HIS A 293 -4.97 7.40 25.83
C HIS A 293 -5.84 8.41 26.61
N LEU A 294 -6.82 7.95 27.39
CA LEU A 294 -7.61 8.82 28.27
C LEU A 294 -6.73 9.56 29.27
N THR A 295 -5.83 8.85 29.95
CA THR A 295 -4.88 9.47 30.89
C THR A 295 -4.00 10.52 30.22
N TYR A 296 -3.51 10.23 29.02
CA TYR A 296 -2.69 11.15 28.22
C TYR A 296 -3.47 12.43 27.85
N LEU A 297 -4.70 12.28 27.36
CA LEU A 297 -5.57 13.36 26.93
C LEU A 297 -5.99 14.28 28.08
N LEU A 298 -6.45 13.69 29.20
CA LEU A 298 -6.91 14.45 30.37
C LEU A 298 -5.78 15.27 31.00
N LYS A 299 -4.55 14.71 31.04
CA LYS A 299 -3.37 15.48 31.48
C LYS A 299 -3.07 16.65 30.55
N GLY A 300 -3.10 16.41 29.25
CA GLY A 300 -2.85 17.43 28.23
C GLY A 300 -3.84 18.58 28.22
N LEU A 301 -5.09 18.33 28.63
CA LEU A 301 -6.13 19.37 28.72
C LEU A 301 -5.85 20.36 29.85
N ILE A 302 -5.20 19.91 30.92
CA ILE A 302 -4.93 20.71 32.13
C ILE A 302 -3.58 21.44 32.02
N HIS A 303 -2.54 20.72 31.61
CA HIS A 303 -1.18 21.25 31.61
C HIS A 303 -0.34 20.68 30.46
N LEU A 304 0.43 21.58 29.83
CA LEU A 304 1.40 21.27 28.79
C LEU A 304 2.77 21.79 29.19
N SER A 305 3.81 21.01 28.95
CA SER A 305 5.20 21.42 29.16
C SER A 305 5.65 22.47 28.16
N SER A 306 6.76 23.16 28.43
CA SER A 306 7.39 24.14 27.53
C SER A 306 7.72 23.59 26.14
N SER A 307 7.79 22.27 25.97
CA SER A 307 7.91 21.63 24.65
C SER A 307 6.75 21.95 23.69
N PHE A 308 5.63 22.48 24.18
CA PHE A 308 4.46 22.89 23.38
C PHE A 308 4.48 24.37 22.98
N GLU A 309 5.54 25.13 23.28
CA GLU A 309 5.65 26.55 22.91
C GLU A 309 5.50 26.78 21.39
N SER A 310 5.96 25.83 20.56
CA SER A 310 5.76 25.89 19.10
C SER A 310 4.28 25.82 18.66
N LEU A 311 3.37 25.46 19.57
CA LEU A 311 1.92 25.38 19.36
C LEU A 311 1.16 26.47 20.12
N ASP A 312 1.82 27.54 20.61
CA ASP A 312 1.13 28.64 21.29
C ASP A 312 0.13 29.38 20.37
N ALA A 313 0.39 29.39 19.06
CA ALA A 313 -0.54 29.89 18.04
C ALA A 313 -1.57 28.81 17.57
N SER A 314 -1.67 27.69 18.27
CA SER A 314 -2.53 26.56 17.94
C SER A 314 -3.21 25.96 19.18
N ARG A 315 -3.47 26.77 20.20
CA ARG A 315 -4.10 26.29 21.43
C ARG A 315 -5.55 25.86 21.24
N PRO A 316 -6.39 26.53 20.43
CA PRO A 316 -7.70 25.99 20.05
C PRO A 316 -7.61 24.63 19.34
N TRP A 317 -6.55 24.37 18.56
CA TRP A 317 -6.31 23.05 17.97
C TRP A 317 -6.06 21.99 19.04
N LEU A 318 -5.26 22.29 20.06
CA LEU A 318 -5.04 21.38 21.19
C LEU A 318 -6.36 21.06 21.90
N VAL A 319 -7.20 22.07 22.16
CA VAL A 319 -8.54 21.86 22.73
C VAL A 319 -9.39 20.96 21.85
N TYR A 320 -9.47 21.24 20.54
CA TYR A 320 -10.23 20.42 19.60
C TYR A 320 -9.72 18.97 19.52
N TRP A 321 -8.42 18.78 19.31
CA TRP A 321 -7.83 17.44 19.19
C TRP A 321 -8.07 16.61 20.45
N ILE A 322 -7.94 17.22 21.63
CA ILE A 322 -8.17 16.53 22.90
C ILE A 322 -9.66 16.22 23.08
N THR A 323 -10.53 17.20 22.92
CA THR A 323 -11.99 17.02 23.13
C THR A 323 -12.60 16.03 22.14
N GLN A 324 -12.19 16.07 20.87
CA GLN A 324 -12.63 15.10 19.86
C GLN A 324 -12.14 13.69 20.21
N SER A 325 -10.89 13.54 20.65
CA SER A 325 -10.36 12.24 21.07
C SER A 325 -11.10 11.68 22.28
N LEU A 326 -11.39 12.52 23.28
CA LEU A 326 -12.18 12.14 24.45
C LEU A 326 -13.59 11.71 24.05
N TYR A 327 -14.25 12.46 23.16
CA TYR A 327 -15.54 12.10 22.60
C TYR A 327 -15.49 10.72 21.93
N LEU A 328 -14.54 10.48 21.03
CA LEU A 328 -14.39 9.20 20.32
C LEU A 328 -14.17 8.02 21.26
N LEU A 329 -13.42 8.25 22.35
CA LEU A 329 -13.17 7.25 23.39
C LEU A 329 -14.33 7.07 24.37
N ASN A 330 -15.45 7.77 24.15
CA ASN A 330 -16.66 7.77 24.96
C ASN A 330 -16.46 8.33 26.38
N GLU A 331 -15.59 9.33 26.53
CA GLU A 331 -15.35 10.04 27.79
C GLU A 331 -16.18 11.33 27.87
N THR A 332 -16.75 11.60 29.04
CA THR A 332 -17.58 12.79 29.29
C THR A 332 -16.87 13.79 30.17
N LEU A 333 -16.81 15.06 29.74
CA LEU A 333 -16.23 16.14 30.54
C LEU A 333 -17.19 16.62 31.64
N SER A 334 -16.62 17.04 32.78
CA SER A 334 -17.40 17.71 33.84
C SER A 334 -17.84 19.10 33.41
N ASN A 335 -18.87 19.64 34.06
CA ASN A 335 -19.34 21.01 33.81
C ASN A 335 -18.25 22.06 34.06
N ASP A 336 -17.37 21.83 35.05
CA ASP A 336 -16.26 22.75 35.34
C ASP A 336 -15.27 22.82 34.16
N PHE A 337 -14.89 21.66 33.60
CA PHE A 337 -14.05 21.62 32.40
C PHE A 337 -14.73 22.26 31.19
N ILE A 338 -16.04 22.07 31.02
CA ILE A 338 -16.81 22.72 29.96
C ILE A 338 -16.74 24.25 30.12
N ASP A 339 -16.97 24.76 31.33
CA ASP A 339 -16.93 26.19 31.62
C ASP A 339 -15.51 26.76 31.41
N ASP A 340 -14.45 26.04 31.80
CA ASP A 340 -13.05 26.44 31.58
C ASP A 340 -12.69 26.50 30.09
N ILE A 341 -13.11 25.51 29.29
CA ILE A 341 -12.92 25.51 27.84
C ILE A 341 -13.66 26.70 27.22
N CYS A 342 -14.92 26.94 27.61
CA CYS A 342 -15.70 28.08 27.12
C CYS A 342 -15.01 29.40 27.44
N ASN A 343 -14.53 29.58 28.68
CA ASN A 343 -13.82 30.79 29.11
C ASN A 343 -12.49 30.98 28.37
N PHE A 344 -11.74 29.90 28.13
CA PHE A 344 -10.51 29.96 27.36
C PHE A 344 -10.76 30.34 25.89
N LEU A 345 -11.67 29.66 25.22
CA LEU A 345 -11.98 29.94 23.81
C LEU A 345 -12.62 31.32 23.63
N HIS A 346 -13.44 31.77 24.58
CA HIS A 346 -13.96 33.14 24.59
C HIS A 346 -12.85 34.18 24.59
N ARG A 347 -11.77 33.97 25.38
CA ARG A 347 -10.59 34.85 25.39
C ARG A 347 -9.76 34.78 24.10
N CYS A 348 -9.87 33.68 23.34
CA CYS A 348 -9.22 33.54 22.03
C CYS A 348 -10.06 34.16 20.90
N GLN A 349 -11.32 34.50 21.14
CA GLN A 349 -12.17 35.11 20.13
C GLN A 349 -11.76 36.56 19.89
N HIS A 350 -11.50 36.91 18.64
CA HIS A 350 -11.06 38.23 18.26
C HIS A 350 -12.23 39.23 18.32
N PRO A 351 -12.01 40.49 18.76
CA PRO A 351 -13.06 41.50 18.83
C PRO A 351 -13.77 41.79 17.51
N ASP A 352 -13.14 41.54 16.36
CA ASP A 352 -13.72 41.78 15.02
C ASP A 352 -14.32 40.52 14.37
N GLY A 353 -14.25 39.36 15.04
CA GLY A 353 -14.76 38.08 14.53
C GLY A 353 -13.68 37.03 14.30
N GLY A 354 -14.07 35.76 14.37
CA GLY A 354 -13.14 34.63 14.34
C GLY A 354 -12.39 34.42 15.66
N PHE A 355 -11.56 33.37 15.70
CA PHE A 355 -10.70 33.02 16.85
C PHE A 355 -9.24 33.05 16.43
N GLY A 356 -8.37 33.53 17.33
CA GLY A 356 -6.91 33.45 17.19
C GLY A 356 -6.33 32.19 17.81
N GLY A 357 -5.03 31.98 17.61
CA GLY A 357 -4.30 30.82 18.14
C GLY A 357 -4.15 30.79 19.67
N GLY A 358 -4.40 31.92 20.32
CA GLY A 358 -4.40 32.12 21.76
C GLY A 358 -4.95 33.52 22.12
N PRO A 359 -5.15 33.84 23.41
CA PRO A 359 -5.70 35.12 23.81
C PRO A 359 -4.89 36.31 23.30
N GLY A 360 -5.56 37.27 22.67
CA GLY A 360 -4.94 38.48 22.11
C GLY A 360 -4.25 38.30 20.75
N GLN A 361 -4.24 37.10 20.17
CA GLN A 361 -3.74 36.88 18.81
C GLN A 361 -4.79 37.25 17.76
N VAL A 362 -4.33 37.56 16.54
CA VAL A 362 -5.21 37.86 15.39
C VAL A 362 -6.09 36.66 15.05
N ALA A 363 -7.28 36.92 14.54
CA ALA A 363 -8.18 35.87 14.06
C ALA A 363 -7.58 35.10 12.88
N HIS A 364 -7.74 33.79 12.89
CA HIS A 364 -7.24 32.89 11.87
C HIS A 364 -8.21 31.72 11.67
N LEU A 365 -8.41 31.27 10.44
CA LEU A 365 -9.43 30.28 10.06
C LEU A 365 -9.16 28.91 10.68
N ALA A 366 -7.90 28.47 10.72
CA ALA A 366 -7.52 27.22 11.38
C ALA A 366 -7.93 27.13 12.88
N PRO A 367 -7.52 28.05 13.78
CA PRO A 367 -8.01 28.05 15.16
C PRO A 367 -9.50 28.40 15.27
N THR A 368 -10.09 29.12 14.31
CA THR A 368 -11.55 29.35 14.23
C THR A 368 -12.31 28.04 14.03
N TYR A 369 -11.90 27.22 13.05
CA TYR A 369 -12.42 25.88 12.83
C TYR A 369 -12.29 25.02 14.09
N ALA A 370 -11.11 25.00 14.69
CA ALA A 370 -10.85 24.21 15.89
C ALA A 370 -11.72 24.67 17.08
N ALA A 371 -11.84 25.98 17.32
CA ALA A 371 -12.66 26.52 18.40
C ALA A 371 -14.15 26.21 18.21
N VAL A 372 -14.68 26.41 16.99
CA VAL A 372 -16.08 26.12 16.66
C VAL A 372 -16.37 24.63 16.87
N ASN A 373 -15.53 23.74 16.34
CA ASN A 373 -15.69 22.30 16.52
C ASN A 373 -15.60 21.87 17.99
N ALA A 374 -14.62 22.41 18.74
CA ALA A 374 -14.50 22.15 20.17
C ALA A 374 -15.77 22.56 20.94
N LEU A 375 -16.31 23.76 20.67
CA LEU A 375 -17.55 24.22 21.30
C LEU A 375 -18.76 23.37 20.90
N CYS A 376 -18.82 22.89 19.65
CA CYS A 376 -19.85 21.97 19.18
C CYS A 376 -19.81 20.62 19.94
N LEU A 377 -18.60 20.09 20.17
CA LEU A 377 -18.38 18.83 20.89
C LEU A 377 -18.84 18.87 22.36
N LEU A 378 -18.84 20.04 23.00
CA LEU A 378 -19.29 20.18 24.40
C LEU A 378 -20.80 19.98 24.58
N ARG A 379 -21.59 20.04 23.48
CA ARG A 379 -23.06 19.87 23.49
C ARG A 379 -23.76 20.70 24.58
N ASN A 380 -23.31 21.94 24.76
CA ASN A 380 -23.74 22.81 25.85
C ASN A 380 -24.19 24.18 25.32
N LYS A 381 -25.34 24.67 25.78
CA LYS A 381 -25.90 25.98 25.37
C LYS A 381 -24.96 27.15 25.68
N LYS A 382 -24.17 27.09 26.76
CA LYS A 382 -23.18 28.13 27.07
C LYS A 382 -22.05 28.12 26.04
N ALA A 383 -21.60 26.94 25.63
CA ALA A 383 -20.55 26.80 24.61
C ALA A 383 -20.99 27.40 23.28
N TYR A 384 -22.23 27.15 22.86
CA TYR A 384 -22.76 27.74 21.63
C TYR A 384 -22.82 29.28 21.67
N LYS A 385 -23.15 29.85 22.84
CA LYS A 385 -23.18 31.31 23.05
C LYS A 385 -21.81 31.98 23.05
N VAL A 386 -20.71 31.22 23.10
CA VAL A 386 -19.37 31.81 22.99
C VAL A 386 -19.18 32.45 21.61
N ILE A 387 -19.74 31.85 20.56
CA ILE A 387 -19.50 32.26 19.17
C ILE A 387 -20.30 33.52 18.83
N ASN A 388 -19.59 34.60 18.49
CA ASN A 388 -20.21 35.79 17.93
C ASN A 388 -20.42 35.61 16.42
N ARG A 389 -21.60 35.13 16.03
CA ARG A 389 -21.96 34.79 14.65
C ARG A 389 -21.93 35.99 13.70
N GLU A 390 -22.45 37.13 14.13
CA GLU A 390 -22.48 38.36 13.31
C GLU A 390 -21.07 38.79 12.94
N LYS A 391 -20.17 38.85 13.94
CA LYS A 391 -18.77 39.20 13.72
C LYS A 391 -18.01 38.14 12.95
N LEU A 392 -18.28 36.86 13.21
CA LEU A 392 -17.71 35.76 12.42
C LEU A 392 -18.07 35.91 10.94
N SER A 393 -19.34 36.13 10.62
CA SER A 393 -19.80 36.35 9.24
C SER A 393 -19.13 37.58 8.61
N ALA A 394 -19.09 38.71 9.33
CA ALA A 394 -18.43 39.92 8.87
C ALA A 394 -16.94 39.72 8.58
N TRP A 395 -16.22 39.02 9.47
CA TRP A 395 -14.80 38.72 9.31
C TRP A 395 -14.52 37.74 8.16
N LEU A 396 -15.34 36.71 7.96
CA LEU A 396 -15.17 35.81 6.80
C LEU A 396 -15.23 36.56 5.46
N LYS A 397 -16.04 37.62 5.38
CA LYS A 397 -16.11 38.49 4.19
C LYS A 397 -14.83 39.29 3.96
N THR A 398 -14.04 39.61 4.99
CA THR A 398 -12.81 40.40 4.85
C THR A 398 -11.62 39.59 4.35
N ILE A 399 -11.65 38.26 4.55
CA ILE A 399 -10.59 37.33 4.13
C ILE A 399 -10.97 36.53 2.87
N ARG A 400 -12.15 36.78 2.30
CA ARG A 400 -12.57 36.23 1.01
C ARG A 400 -12.04 37.10 -0.12
N ASP A 401 -11.43 36.48 -1.13
CA ASP A 401 -11.09 37.14 -2.39
C ASP A 401 -12.31 37.14 -3.34
N PRO A 402 -12.93 38.31 -3.60
CA PRO A 402 -14.12 38.37 -4.45
C PRO A 402 -13.81 38.11 -5.94
N SER A 403 -12.55 38.20 -6.37
CA SER A 403 -12.16 38.04 -7.78
C SER A 403 -12.16 36.58 -8.24
N ASN A 404 -11.93 35.65 -7.30
CA ASN A 404 -11.80 34.23 -7.62
C ASN A 404 -12.56 33.31 -6.66
N GLY A 405 -13.06 33.81 -5.51
CA GLY A 405 -13.81 33.02 -4.53
C GLY A 405 -12.94 32.25 -3.52
N SER A 406 -11.62 32.42 -3.50
CA SER A 406 -10.73 31.83 -2.50
C SER A 406 -10.83 32.56 -1.15
N PHE A 407 -10.28 31.94 -0.11
CA PHE A 407 -10.17 32.54 1.21
C PHE A 407 -8.70 32.56 1.64
N SER A 408 -8.27 33.62 2.32
CA SER A 408 -7.01 33.64 3.07
C SER A 408 -7.25 33.13 4.48
N LEU A 409 -6.24 32.50 5.08
CA LEU A 409 -6.34 31.94 6.44
C LEU A 409 -6.48 33.01 7.52
N HIS A 410 -5.99 34.22 7.29
CA HIS A 410 -6.23 35.40 8.10
C HIS A 410 -6.09 36.65 7.23
N VAL A 411 -6.36 37.84 7.78
CA VAL A 411 -6.12 39.11 7.07
C VAL A 411 -4.65 39.20 6.67
N ASP A 412 -4.38 39.43 5.39
CA ASP A 412 -3.04 39.41 4.77
C ASP A 412 -2.27 38.08 4.87
N GLY A 413 -2.96 36.98 5.18
CA GLY A 413 -2.40 35.63 5.27
C GLY A 413 -2.39 34.87 3.95
N GLU A 414 -1.86 33.64 3.99
CA GLU A 414 -1.84 32.76 2.82
C GLU A 414 -3.24 32.31 2.41
N SER A 415 -3.45 32.10 1.10
CA SER A 415 -4.67 31.55 0.55
C SER A 415 -4.43 30.14 0.02
N ASP A 416 -5.10 29.17 0.63
CA ASP A 416 -5.14 27.79 0.18
C ASP A 416 -6.46 27.10 0.60
N ILE A 417 -6.65 25.89 0.12
CA ILE A 417 -7.89 25.11 0.27
C ILE A 417 -8.25 24.79 1.74
N ARG A 418 -7.31 24.92 2.70
CA ARG A 418 -7.64 24.82 4.13
C ARG A 418 -8.57 25.96 4.53
N ALA A 419 -8.32 27.17 4.02
CA ALA A 419 -9.14 28.33 4.32
C ALA A 419 -10.58 28.13 3.82
N THR A 420 -10.76 27.65 2.59
CA THR A 420 -12.10 27.41 2.03
C THR A 420 -12.88 26.37 2.83
N TYR A 421 -12.24 25.26 3.21
CA TYR A 421 -12.87 24.24 4.05
C TYR A 421 -13.19 24.74 5.45
N CYS A 422 -12.24 25.42 6.11
CA CYS A 422 -12.48 25.97 7.45
C CYS A 422 -13.65 26.96 7.42
N ALA A 423 -13.69 27.87 6.43
CA ALA A 423 -14.77 28.84 6.26
C ALA A 423 -16.11 28.15 6.02
N ALA A 424 -16.20 27.21 5.06
CA ALA A 424 -17.42 26.47 4.76
C ALA A 424 -17.92 25.65 5.96
N SER A 425 -17.01 24.98 6.68
CA SER A 425 -17.32 24.18 7.86
C SER A 425 -17.92 25.04 8.97
N VAL A 426 -17.26 26.14 9.35
CA VAL A 426 -17.76 26.99 10.45
C VAL A 426 -19.02 27.74 10.06
N ALA A 427 -19.13 28.19 8.81
CA ALA A 427 -20.31 28.86 8.32
C ALA A 427 -21.54 27.94 8.33
N THR A 428 -21.36 26.68 7.93
CA THR A 428 -22.41 25.65 7.96
C THR A 428 -22.81 25.30 9.40
N LEU A 429 -21.84 24.96 10.26
CA LEU A 429 -22.12 24.59 11.65
C LEU A 429 -22.78 25.71 12.43
N CYS A 430 -22.36 26.96 12.20
CA CYS A 430 -22.91 28.14 12.86
C CYS A 430 -24.16 28.71 12.17
N GLN A 431 -24.65 28.07 11.11
CA GLN A 431 -25.81 28.51 10.32
C GLN A 431 -25.74 30.01 9.99
N LEU A 432 -24.61 30.47 9.43
CA LEU A 432 -24.44 31.87 9.07
C LEU A 432 -25.38 32.25 7.91
N GLU A 433 -25.81 33.51 7.88
CA GLU A 433 -26.68 34.05 6.83
C GLU A 433 -25.90 34.29 5.52
N ASP A 434 -26.62 34.36 4.40
CA ASP A 434 -26.11 34.68 3.06
C ASP A 434 -24.93 33.80 2.57
N LEU A 435 -24.97 32.50 2.88
CA LEU A 435 -23.95 31.54 2.41
C LEU A 435 -23.72 31.56 0.88
N PRO A 436 -24.76 31.67 0.02
CA PRO A 436 -24.54 31.74 -1.42
C PRO A 436 -23.64 32.91 -1.85
N ASP A 437 -23.81 34.08 -1.25
CA ASP A 437 -23.01 35.27 -1.56
C ASP A 437 -21.60 35.15 -0.97
N LEU A 438 -21.48 34.58 0.23
CA LEU A 438 -20.18 34.37 0.88
C LEU A 438 -19.30 33.38 0.10
N PHE A 439 -19.89 32.36 -0.55
CA PHE A 439 -19.16 31.31 -1.27
C PHE A 439 -19.30 31.37 -2.79
N GLU A 440 -19.74 32.51 -3.33
CA GLU A 440 -19.77 32.72 -4.77
C GLU A 440 -18.36 32.48 -5.37
N ASN A 441 -18.29 31.74 -6.47
CA ASN A 441 -17.06 31.30 -7.16
C ASN A 441 -16.12 30.37 -6.36
N THR A 442 -16.40 30.06 -5.09
CA THR A 442 -15.53 29.22 -4.27
C THR A 442 -15.47 27.78 -4.80
N ALA A 443 -16.58 27.23 -5.30
CA ALA A 443 -16.60 25.87 -5.85
C ALA A 443 -15.74 25.74 -7.10
N GLU A 444 -15.77 26.75 -7.98
CA GLU A 444 -14.96 26.84 -9.19
C GLU A 444 -13.47 26.94 -8.85
N TRP A 445 -13.11 27.77 -7.87
CA TRP A 445 -11.72 27.86 -7.40
C TRP A 445 -11.23 26.55 -6.79
N VAL A 446 -12.03 25.90 -5.94
CA VAL A 446 -11.72 24.60 -5.36
C VAL A 446 -11.57 23.53 -6.45
N SER A 447 -12.43 23.53 -7.46
CA SER A 447 -12.33 22.60 -8.60
C SER A 447 -11.01 22.76 -9.36
N ASN A 448 -10.52 24.00 -9.51
CA ASN A 448 -9.23 24.27 -10.14
C ASN A 448 -8.02 23.78 -9.34
N CYS A 449 -8.21 23.42 -8.06
CA CYS A 449 -7.18 22.78 -7.25
C CYS A 449 -7.09 21.27 -7.51
N GLN A 450 -8.02 20.65 -8.24
CA GLN A 450 -7.92 19.24 -8.62
C GLN A 450 -6.78 19.04 -9.63
N THR A 451 -5.91 18.08 -9.37
CA THR A 451 -4.69 17.87 -10.15
C THR A 451 -4.86 16.75 -11.16
N TYR A 452 -3.89 16.61 -12.07
CA TYR A 452 -3.82 15.48 -13.01
C TYR A 452 -3.75 14.11 -12.32
N GLU A 453 -3.32 14.06 -11.05
CA GLU A 453 -3.27 12.80 -10.30
C GLU A 453 -4.68 12.36 -9.85
N GLY A 454 -5.62 13.29 -9.72
CA GLY A 454 -7.01 13.10 -9.34
C GLY A 454 -7.38 13.68 -7.96
N GLY A 455 -6.41 13.83 -7.04
CA GLY A 455 -6.59 14.53 -5.76
C GLY A 455 -6.53 16.05 -5.91
N PHE A 456 -6.61 16.78 -4.80
CA PHE A 456 -6.51 18.25 -4.78
C PHE A 456 -5.19 18.71 -4.16
N GLY A 457 -4.61 19.77 -4.73
CA GLY A 457 -3.50 20.52 -4.17
C GLY A 457 -3.96 21.67 -3.25
N ALA A 458 -2.99 22.34 -2.62
CA ALA A 458 -3.25 23.49 -1.75
C ALA A 458 -3.93 24.65 -2.51
N CYS A 459 -3.47 24.86 -3.74
CA CYS A 459 -3.94 25.86 -4.69
C CYS A 459 -3.79 25.29 -6.11
N PRO A 460 -4.33 25.96 -7.15
CA PRO A 460 -4.20 25.48 -8.52
C PRO A 460 -2.74 25.25 -8.93
N GLY A 461 -2.46 24.06 -9.46
CA GLY A 461 -1.11 23.65 -9.88
C GLY A 461 -0.22 23.02 -8.79
N ALA A 462 -0.64 23.01 -7.53
CA ALA A 462 0.07 22.28 -6.47
C ALA A 462 -0.13 20.76 -6.56
N GLU A 463 0.78 19.98 -5.97
CA GLU A 463 0.71 18.50 -5.90
C GLU A 463 -0.53 18.03 -5.11
N ALA A 464 -1.14 16.91 -5.54
CA ALA A 464 -2.29 16.35 -4.83
C ALA A 464 -1.89 15.82 -3.46
N HIS A 465 -2.63 16.21 -2.40
CA HIS A 465 -2.31 15.87 -1.01
C HIS A 465 -3.55 15.45 -0.23
N GLY A 466 -3.43 14.48 0.69
CA GLY A 466 -4.56 13.91 1.45
C GLY A 466 -5.37 14.97 2.19
N GLY A 467 -4.70 15.79 3.02
CA GLY A 467 -5.36 16.89 3.74
C GLY A 467 -6.07 17.90 2.83
N TYR A 468 -5.44 18.31 1.73
CA TYR A 468 -6.02 19.25 0.76
C TYR A 468 -7.15 18.62 -0.04
N SER A 469 -7.04 17.33 -0.38
CA SER A 469 -8.07 16.56 -1.08
C SER A 469 -9.32 16.40 -0.23
N PHE A 470 -9.15 16.15 1.07
CA PHE A 470 -10.26 16.21 2.03
C PHE A 470 -10.90 17.59 2.06
N CYS A 471 -10.10 18.64 2.29
CA CYS A 471 -10.60 20.00 2.39
C CYS A 471 -11.37 20.40 1.11
N GLY A 472 -10.82 20.11 -0.08
CA GLY A 472 -11.46 20.40 -1.36
C GLY A 472 -12.78 19.68 -1.53
N TYR A 473 -12.77 18.35 -1.43
CA TYR A 473 -13.98 17.56 -1.65
C TYR A 473 -15.05 17.81 -0.58
N ALA A 474 -14.66 17.96 0.70
CA ALA A 474 -15.57 18.33 1.77
C ALA A 474 -16.17 19.73 1.56
N THR A 475 -15.39 20.71 1.08
CA THR A 475 -15.91 22.03 0.71
C THR A 475 -16.97 21.92 -0.38
N LEU A 476 -16.68 21.18 -1.46
CA LEU A 476 -17.65 21.00 -2.55
C LEU A 476 -18.94 20.32 -2.07
N LEU A 477 -18.85 19.35 -1.15
CA LEU A 477 -20.03 18.71 -0.55
C LEU A 477 -20.83 19.65 0.35
N LEU A 478 -20.16 20.49 1.15
CA LEU A 478 -20.83 21.50 1.99
C LEU A 478 -21.54 22.57 1.15
N LEU A 479 -21.04 22.85 -0.06
CA LEU A 479 -21.63 23.80 -0.99
C LEU A 479 -22.65 23.16 -1.96
N ASP A 480 -22.90 21.85 -1.88
CA ASP A 480 -23.74 21.10 -2.84
C ASP A 480 -23.27 21.25 -4.31
N ARG A 481 -21.95 21.24 -4.52
CA ARG A 481 -21.27 21.44 -5.81
C ARG A 481 -20.25 20.34 -6.12
N GLU A 482 -20.37 19.14 -5.55
CA GLU A 482 -19.41 18.04 -5.75
C GLU A 482 -19.36 17.53 -7.19
N SER A 483 -20.41 17.76 -7.98
CA SER A 483 -20.48 17.39 -9.39
C SER A 483 -19.50 18.14 -10.30
N ILE A 484 -18.90 19.23 -9.84
CA ILE A 484 -17.93 20.02 -10.64
C ILE A 484 -16.57 19.33 -10.79
N CYS A 485 -16.19 18.47 -9.84
CA CYS A 485 -14.91 17.77 -9.85
C CYS A 485 -14.99 16.41 -10.55
N ASP A 486 -13.86 15.92 -11.06
CA ASP A 486 -13.72 14.55 -11.56
C ASP A 486 -13.63 13.58 -10.39
N ARG A 487 -14.78 13.10 -9.92
CA ARG A 487 -14.88 12.16 -8.79
C ARG A 487 -14.23 10.80 -9.07
N ASP A 488 -14.19 10.35 -10.32
CA ASP A 488 -13.63 9.02 -10.64
C ASP A 488 -12.10 9.06 -10.54
N SER A 489 -11.48 10.15 -10.99
CA SER A 489 -10.05 10.39 -10.77
C SER A 489 -9.71 10.57 -9.29
N LEU A 490 -10.56 11.25 -8.52
CA LEU A 490 -10.40 11.41 -7.07
C LEU A 490 -10.49 10.06 -6.35
N LEU A 491 -11.48 9.23 -6.70
CA LEU A 491 -11.62 7.88 -6.16
C LEU A 491 -10.37 7.05 -6.44
N ARG A 492 -9.93 7.01 -7.71
CA ARG A 492 -8.72 6.31 -8.12
C ARG A 492 -7.51 6.80 -7.33
N TRP A 493 -7.37 8.11 -7.17
CA TRP A 493 -6.26 8.70 -6.41
C TRP A 493 -6.30 8.28 -4.95
N ALA A 494 -7.46 8.42 -4.27
CA ALA A 494 -7.62 8.15 -2.85
C ALA A 494 -7.41 6.67 -2.50
N VAL A 495 -7.93 5.72 -3.29
CA VAL A 495 -7.70 4.27 -3.02
C VAL A 495 -6.24 3.88 -3.18
N ASN A 496 -5.50 4.52 -4.11
CA ASN A 496 -4.06 4.28 -4.31
C ASN A 496 -3.17 4.94 -3.25
N ARG A 497 -3.76 5.60 -2.25
CA ARG A 497 -3.04 6.07 -1.06
C ARG A 497 -3.01 5.03 0.06
N GLN A 498 -3.84 3.99 0.01
CA GLN A 498 -3.72 2.88 0.96
C GLN A 498 -2.48 2.06 0.61
N MET A 499 -1.60 1.89 1.59
CA MET A 499 -0.33 1.22 1.41
C MET A 499 -0.52 -0.29 1.55
N ALA A 500 -0.12 -1.05 0.53
CA ALA A 500 -0.40 -2.48 0.45
C ALA A 500 0.36 -3.32 1.50
N PHE A 501 1.52 -2.85 1.97
CA PHE A 501 2.31 -3.53 3.00
C PHE A 501 1.88 -3.08 4.40
N GLU A 502 1.82 -1.77 4.64
CA GLU A 502 1.56 -1.22 5.96
C GLU A 502 0.08 -1.22 6.36
N GLY A 503 -0.84 -1.16 5.40
CA GLY A 503 -2.30 -1.10 5.60
C GLY A 503 -2.86 0.31 5.83
N GLY A 504 -2.04 1.25 6.33
CA GLY A 504 -2.39 2.67 6.51
C GLY A 504 -2.36 3.48 5.21
N PHE A 505 -2.48 4.81 5.35
CA PHE A 505 -2.50 5.73 4.19
C PHE A 505 -1.25 6.62 4.11
N GLN A 506 -0.76 6.84 2.89
CA GLN A 506 0.21 7.92 2.61
C GLN A 506 -0.54 9.19 2.19
N GLY A 507 0.02 10.37 2.49
CA GLY A 507 -0.60 11.64 2.12
C GLY A 507 -0.49 11.99 0.64
N ARG A 508 0.54 11.48 -0.03
CA ARG A 508 0.90 11.79 -1.42
C ARG A 508 1.62 10.62 -2.06
N THR A 509 1.60 10.57 -3.39
CA THR A 509 2.32 9.56 -4.17
C THR A 509 3.80 9.53 -3.79
N ASN A 510 4.38 8.34 -3.60
CA ASN A 510 5.80 8.13 -3.24
C ASN A 510 6.26 8.73 -1.90
N LYS A 511 5.35 8.94 -0.94
CA LYS A 511 5.66 9.33 0.45
C LYS A 511 5.30 8.21 1.42
N LEU A 512 5.82 8.28 2.65
CA LEU A 512 5.56 7.24 3.64
C LEU A 512 4.10 7.24 4.11
N VAL A 513 3.68 6.08 4.63
CA VAL A 513 2.47 5.96 5.44
C VAL A 513 2.54 6.88 6.67
N ASP A 514 1.40 7.42 7.09
CA ASP A 514 1.27 8.22 8.30
C ASP A 514 -0.16 8.10 8.88
N GLY A 515 -0.25 7.85 10.18
CA GLY A 515 -1.46 7.62 10.94
C GLY A 515 -2.50 8.74 10.81
N CYS A 516 -2.09 10.00 10.63
CA CYS A 516 -3.07 11.08 10.49
C CYS A 516 -3.88 11.00 9.18
N TYR A 517 -3.33 10.39 8.13
CA TYR A 517 -4.07 10.17 6.87
C TYR A 517 -5.16 9.10 7.00
N SER A 518 -5.20 8.37 8.12
CA SER A 518 -6.35 7.53 8.46
C SER A 518 -7.66 8.33 8.46
N PHE A 519 -7.63 9.60 8.88
CA PHE A 519 -8.77 10.49 8.70
C PHE A 519 -8.72 11.22 7.35
N TRP A 520 -7.64 11.95 7.05
CA TRP A 520 -7.63 12.85 5.90
C TRP A 520 -7.87 12.15 4.56
N VAL A 521 -7.29 10.97 4.35
CA VAL A 521 -7.59 10.18 3.14
C VAL A 521 -8.77 9.25 3.40
N GLY A 522 -8.79 8.60 4.57
CA GLY A 522 -9.83 7.63 4.92
C GLY A 522 -11.25 8.19 4.93
N ALA A 523 -11.45 9.49 5.14
CA ALA A 523 -12.76 10.15 5.07
C ALA A 523 -13.23 10.44 3.64
N ILE A 524 -12.33 10.57 2.66
CA ILE A 524 -12.71 10.86 1.26
C ILE A 524 -13.54 9.70 0.68
N LEU A 525 -13.14 8.47 0.98
CA LEU A 525 -13.74 7.25 0.44
C LEU A 525 -15.22 7.06 0.86
N PRO A 526 -15.60 7.11 2.15
CA PRO A 526 -17.00 7.05 2.55
C PRO A 526 -17.81 8.27 2.06
N LEU A 527 -17.20 9.45 1.90
CA LEU A 527 -17.86 10.61 1.29
C LEU A 527 -18.20 10.36 -0.19
N ILE A 528 -17.27 9.79 -0.97
CA ILE A 528 -17.54 9.37 -2.36
C ILE A 528 -18.63 8.31 -2.41
N GLN A 529 -18.55 7.31 -1.53
CA GLN A 529 -19.54 6.23 -1.45
C GLN A 529 -20.93 6.76 -1.11
N ALA A 530 -21.03 7.72 -0.20
CA ALA A 530 -22.30 8.38 0.17
C ALA A 530 -22.93 9.10 -1.03
N VAL A 531 -22.15 9.79 -1.87
CA VAL A 531 -22.64 10.44 -3.09
C VAL A 531 -23.08 9.41 -4.13
N GLN A 532 -22.30 8.36 -4.35
CA GLN A 532 -22.66 7.29 -5.29
C GLN A 532 -24.00 6.62 -4.93
N ARG A 533 -24.26 6.42 -3.63
CA ARG A 533 -25.52 5.84 -3.12
C ARG A 533 -26.75 6.73 -3.34
N LYS A 534 -26.59 8.05 -3.46
CA LYS A 534 -27.72 8.99 -3.70
C LYS A 534 -28.26 8.94 -5.14
N LYS A 535 -27.53 8.38 -6.11
CA LYS A 535 -28.00 8.29 -7.50
C LYS A 535 -29.00 7.13 -7.66
N PRO A 536 -30.21 7.34 -8.23
CA PRO A 536 -31.12 6.25 -8.56
C PRO A 536 -30.46 5.34 -9.60
N VAL A 537 -30.52 4.02 -9.37
CA VAL A 537 -30.03 3.00 -10.31
C VAL A 537 -30.84 3.09 -11.60
N ARG A 538 -30.34 3.83 -12.59
CA ARG A 538 -30.88 3.85 -13.95
C ARG A 538 -29.85 3.21 -14.89
N ASP A 539 -30.23 2.06 -15.44
CA ASP A 539 -29.67 1.41 -16.64
C ASP A 539 -28.14 1.21 -16.73
N SER A 540 -27.46 0.84 -15.63
CA SER A 540 -26.10 0.30 -15.73
C SER A 540 -26.13 -1.23 -15.75
N GLN A 541 -25.57 -1.83 -16.81
CA GLN A 541 -25.27 -3.26 -16.91
C GLN A 541 -24.27 -3.76 -15.84
N ASP A 542 -23.74 -2.88 -14.98
CA ASP A 542 -22.89 -3.21 -13.84
C ASP A 542 -23.70 -3.76 -12.65
N LYS A 543 -24.05 -5.04 -12.73
CA LYS A 543 -24.66 -5.80 -11.62
C LYS A 543 -23.66 -6.20 -10.52
N ASN A 544 -22.39 -5.78 -10.61
CA ASN A 544 -21.30 -6.31 -9.77
C ASN A 544 -20.79 -5.37 -8.66
N ILE A 545 -21.22 -4.10 -8.61
CA ILE A 545 -20.91 -3.24 -7.46
C ILE A 545 -22.04 -3.42 -6.46
N THR A 546 -21.88 -4.35 -5.51
CA THR A 546 -22.74 -4.37 -4.34
C THR A 546 -22.46 -3.07 -3.56
N ASN A 547 -23.45 -2.18 -3.46
CA ASN A 547 -23.37 -0.86 -2.79
C ASN A 547 -22.96 -0.90 -1.30
N HIS A 548 -22.65 -2.09 -0.77
CA HIS A 548 -22.42 -2.38 0.64
C HIS A 548 -20.96 -2.71 0.99
N GLN A 549 -20.07 -2.95 0.03
CA GLN A 549 -18.65 -3.20 0.36
C GLN A 549 -17.87 -1.88 0.53
N PRO A 550 -16.97 -1.78 1.52
CA PRO A 550 -16.04 -0.66 1.63
C PRO A 550 -15.18 -0.51 0.37
N LEU A 551 -14.86 0.73 0.00
CA LEU A 551 -14.01 1.04 -1.18
C LEU A 551 -12.51 0.78 -0.95
N PHE A 552 -12.13 0.33 0.25
CA PHE A 552 -10.75 0.09 0.68
C PHE A 552 -10.71 -0.97 1.79
N ASP A 553 -9.52 -1.44 2.16
CA ASP A 553 -9.37 -2.44 3.22
C ASP A 553 -9.45 -1.78 4.61
N THR A 554 -10.65 -1.77 5.18
CA THR A 554 -10.88 -1.18 6.52
C THR A 554 -10.21 -1.95 7.64
N ILE A 555 -9.94 -3.25 7.48
CA ILE A 555 -9.30 -4.06 8.53
C ILE A 555 -7.81 -3.79 8.56
N ALA A 556 -7.15 -3.77 7.39
CA ALA A 556 -5.73 -3.44 7.29
C ALA A 556 -5.44 -2.02 7.85
N ALA A 557 -6.34 -1.06 7.59
CA ALA A 557 -6.22 0.29 8.13
C ALA A 557 -6.39 0.32 9.66
N GLN A 558 -7.33 -0.46 10.23
CA GLN A 558 -7.47 -0.61 11.69
C GLN A 558 -6.24 -1.28 12.31
N GLU A 559 -5.72 -2.35 11.69
CA GLU A 559 -4.52 -3.06 12.15
C GLU A 559 -3.30 -2.14 12.17
N TYR A 560 -3.09 -1.33 11.12
CA TYR A 560 -2.02 -0.33 11.09
C TYR A 560 -2.10 0.63 12.28
N VAL A 561 -3.26 1.25 12.51
CA VAL A 561 -3.45 2.22 13.60
C VAL A 561 -3.22 1.56 14.97
N LEU A 562 -3.77 0.36 15.19
CA LEU A 562 -3.67 -0.35 16.46
C LEU A 562 -2.26 -0.89 16.71
N LEU A 563 -1.57 -1.41 15.69
CA LEU A 563 -0.26 -2.06 15.89
C LEU A 563 0.92 -1.11 15.75
N CYS A 564 0.81 -0.04 14.96
CA CYS A 564 1.95 0.78 14.58
C CYS A 564 1.89 2.23 15.09
N CYS A 565 0.71 2.73 15.47
CA CYS A 565 0.55 4.14 15.84
C CYS A 565 0.35 4.37 17.35
N GLN A 566 0.10 3.35 18.17
CA GLN A 566 -0.18 3.52 19.61
C GLN A 566 1.08 3.79 20.45
N GLY A 567 1.04 4.80 21.32
CA GLY A 567 2.09 5.04 22.32
C GLY A 567 1.93 4.12 23.54
N GLU A 568 2.54 2.94 23.52
CA GLU A 568 2.37 1.95 24.60
C GLU A 568 2.81 2.45 25.98
N LYS A 569 3.83 3.32 26.07
CA LYS A 569 4.35 3.83 27.35
C LYS A 569 3.64 5.10 27.80
N THR A 570 3.37 6.02 26.87
CA THR A 570 2.91 7.38 27.16
C THR A 570 1.40 7.56 27.04
N GLY A 571 0.71 6.68 26.31
CA GLY A 571 -0.61 7.00 25.75
C GLY A 571 -0.51 7.95 24.55
N GLY A 572 -1.65 8.23 23.91
CA GLY A 572 -1.71 8.92 22.61
C GLY A 572 -1.28 8.07 21.42
N PHE A 573 -1.23 8.69 20.23
CA PHE A 573 -0.80 8.10 18.96
C PHE A 573 0.31 8.91 18.29
N THR A 574 1.03 8.28 17.34
CA THR A 574 2.14 8.86 16.55
C THR A 574 1.85 8.79 15.04
N ASP A 575 2.68 9.49 14.26
CA ASP A 575 2.69 9.43 12.79
C ASP A 575 2.93 8.01 12.26
N ARG A 576 4.05 7.38 12.64
CA ARG A 576 4.47 6.06 12.16
C ARG A 576 5.40 5.40 13.17
N PRO A 577 5.65 4.09 13.08
CA PRO A 577 6.48 3.42 14.05
C PRO A 577 7.93 3.90 13.97
N LYS A 578 8.47 4.34 15.11
CA LYS A 578 9.86 4.75 15.31
C LYS A 578 10.38 4.12 16.60
N THR A 579 11.70 3.91 16.68
CA THR A 579 12.39 3.38 17.87
C THR A 579 12.08 4.16 19.16
N GLU A 580 11.80 5.46 19.05
CA GLU A 580 11.24 6.30 20.11
C GLU A 580 10.03 7.08 19.58
N ALA A 581 8.88 6.42 19.43
CA ALA A 581 7.64 7.07 19.01
C ALA A 581 7.23 8.16 20.02
N ARG A 582 7.30 9.42 19.61
CA ARG A 582 6.75 10.56 20.35
C ARG A 582 5.29 10.73 19.94
N THR A 583 4.38 10.52 20.89
CA THR A 583 2.97 10.75 20.66
C THR A 583 2.61 12.23 20.77
N ASP A 584 1.62 12.65 20.00
CA ASP A 584 1.10 14.02 20.03
C ASP A 584 -0.44 14.03 19.90
N PHE A 585 -1.06 15.14 20.30
CA PHE A 585 -2.52 15.27 20.30
C PHE A 585 -3.12 15.30 18.90
N TYR A 586 -2.39 15.81 17.90
CA TYR A 586 -2.82 15.84 16.51
C TYR A 586 -3.01 14.42 15.96
N HIS A 587 -1.98 13.58 16.04
CA HIS A 587 -2.05 12.18 15.59
C HIS A 587 -3.03 11.38 16.46
N THR A 588 -3.10 11.64 17.76
CA THR A 588 -4.12 11.02 18.63
C THR A 588 -5.53 11.27 18.10
N CYS A 589 -5.86 12.51 17.77
CA CYS A 589 -7.18 12.85 17.21
C CYS A 589 -7.43 12.17 15.87
N TYR A 590 -6.52 12.30 14.91
CA TYR A 590 -6.78 11.83 13.54
C TYR A 590 -6.64 10.31 13.37
N CYS A 591 -5.81 9.63 14.17
CA CYS A 591 -5.79 8.17 14.23
C CYS A 591 -7.10 7.62 14.80
N LEU A 592 -7.61 8.19 15.90
CA LEU A 592 -8.90 7.79 16.47
C LEU A 592 -10.07 8.11 15.53
N SER A 593 -10.02 9.28 14.87
CA SER A 593 -11.05 9.68 13.90
C SER A 593 -11.09 8.73 12.71
N GLY A 594 -9.92 8.34 12.17
CA GLY A 594 -9.83 7.32 11.12
C GLY A 594 -10.34 5.95 11.60
N LEU A 595 -9.92 5.51 12.79
CA LEU A 595 -10.36 4.24 13.37
C LEU A 595 -11.89 4.18 13.51
N SER A 596 -12.51 5.28 13.95
CA SER A 596 -13.97 5.43 14.03
C SER A 596 -14.63 5.30 12.65
N LEU A 597 -14.10 5.96 11.62
CA LEU A 597 -14.61 5.83 10.24
C LEU A 597 -14.48 4.41 9.68
N PHE A 598 -13.45 3.66 10.07
CA PHE A 598 -13.23 2.30 9.57
C PHE A 598 -14.13 1.26 10.24
N GLN A 599 -14.68 1.60 11.40
CA GLN A 599 -15.62 0.77 12.16
C GLN A 599 -17.08 0.97 11.71
N ASP A 600 -17.39 2.00 10.92
CA ASP A 600 -18.74 2.38 10.51
C ASP A 600 -18.90 2.31 8.97
N ASP A 601 -19.79 1.44 8.46
CA ASP A 601 -20.17 1.38 7.03
C ASP A 601 -21.38 2.26 6.67
N GLY A 602 -21.93 2.94 7.68
CA GLY A 602 -22.99 3.92 7.55
C GLY A 602 -24.39 3.35 7.35
N GLN A 603 -24.63 2.02 7.29
CA GLN A 603 -26.01 1.51 7.19
C GLN A 603 -26.34 0.17 7.84
N ASP A 604 -25.40 -0.71 8.21
CA ASP A 604 -25.76 -1.99 8.86
C ASP A 604 -24.49 -2.63 9.39
N GLN A 605 -24.29 -2.70 10.72
CA GLN A 605 -23.39 -3.52 11.56
C GLN A 605 -22.39 -4.55 10.92
N THR A 606 -21.85 -4.30 9.73
CA THR A 606 -21.14 -5.30 8.90
C THR A 606 -19.66 -4.98 8.76
N THR A 607 -19.21 -3.80 9.19
CA THR A 607 -17.81 -3.51 9.45
C THR A 607 -17.34 -4.16 10.74
N ALA A 608 -16.39 -5.09 10.62
CA ALA A 608 -15.81 -5.75 11.77
C ALA A 608 -14.90 -4.77 12.52
N VAL A 609 -15.21 -4.52 13.79
CA VAL A 609 -14.30 -3.87 14.73
C VAL A 609 -13.11 -4.81 14.95
N CYS A 610 -11.94 -4.43 14.46
CA CYS A 610 -10.71 -5.18 14.69
C CYS A 610 -10.45 -5.21 16.20
N GLY A 611 -10.29 -6.41 16.77
CA GLY A 611 -10.21 -6.60 18.22
C GLY A 611 -11.52 -6.66 18.99
N GLY A 612 -12.67 -6.58 18.31
CA GLY A 612 -14.00 -6.69 18.92
C GLY A 612 -14.42 -5.46 19.72
N ASP A 613 -15.54 -5.58 20.43
CA ASP A 613 -16.29 -4.45 21.00
C ASP A 613 -15.48 -3.55 21.95
N SER A 614 -14.43 -4.05 22.60
CA SER A 614 -13.56 -3.23 23.46
C SER A 614 -12.85 -2.11 22.70
N ASN A 615 -12.63 -2.29 21.40
CA ASN A 615 -12.00 -1.32 20.52
C ASN A 615 -12.99 -0.36 19.85
N ALA A 616 -14.30 -0.55 20.05
CA ALA A 616 -15.33 0.27 19.42
C ALA A 616 -15.22 1.73 19.87
N LEU A 617 -15.25 2.66 18.91
CA LEU A 617 -15.27 4.10 19.13
C LEU A 617 -16.67 4.66 18.86
N ARG A 618 -16.93 5.88 19.33
CA ARG A 618 -18.10 6.64 18.87
C ARG A 618 -17.89 7.05 17.42
N ASN A 619 -18.98 7.19 16.67
CA ASN A 619 -18.92 7.58 15.26
C ASN A 619 -18.49 9.06 15.13
N THR A 620 -17.72 9.37 14.11
CA THR A 620 -17.39 10.75 13.72
C THR A 620 -18.08 11.12 12.41
N HIS A 621 -18.54 12.36 12.29
CA HIS A 621 -19.11 12.90 11.08
C HIS A 621 -18.01 13.11 10.03
N PRO A 622 -18.06 12.47 8.84
CA PRO A 622 -16.96 12.49 7.91
C PRO A 622 -16.67 13.89 7.33
N LEU A 623 -17.66 14.80 7.26
CA LEU A 623 -17.42 16.18 6.80
C LEU A 623 -16.86 17.13 7.86
N PHE A 624 -17.17 16.95 9.14
CA PHE A 624 -16.86 17.96 10.19
C PHE A 624 -15.84 17.46 11.20
N ASN A 625 -15.59 16.14 11.22
CA ASN A 625 -14.80 15.44 12.22
C ASN A 625 -15.15 15.78 13.68
N ILE A 626 -16.44 15.73 13.96
CA ILE A 626 -17.05 15.77 15.31
C ILE A 626 -18.19 14.75 15.33
N GLY A 627 -18.73 14.41 16.51
CA GLY A 627 -19.89 13.53 16.59
C GLY A 627 -21.05 13.97 15.68
N PRO A 628 -21.68 13.07 14.89
CA PRO A 628 -22.82 13.42 14.04
C PRO A 628 -23.95 14.10 14.80
N GLU A 629 -24.22 13.69 16.05
CA GLU A 629 -25.18 14.34 16.93
C GLU A 629 -24.72 15.71 17.40
N CYS A 630 -23.41 15.92 17.62
CA CYS A 630 -22.85 17.20 18.02
C CYS A 630 -23.03 18.24 16.91
N ALA A 631 -22.78 17.86 15.64
CA ALA A 631 -22.99 18.71 14.48
C ALA A 631 -24.46 19.09 14.32
N ARG A 632 -25.37 18.09 14.39
CA ARG A 632 -26.82 18.31 14.28
C ARG A 632 -27.34 19.24 15.37
N GLU A 633 -26.97 19.00 16.63
CA GLU A 633 -27.43 19.83 17.76
C GLU A 633 -26.92 21.26 17.69
N ALA A 634 -25.69 21.47 17.22
CA ALA A 634 -25.16 22.82 16.99
C ALA A 634 -25.95 23.55 15.89
N MET A 635 -26.17 22.91 14.74
CA MET A 635 -26.96 23.50 13.66
C MET A 635 -28.39 23.80 14.10
N ASP A 636 -29.08 22.85 14.75
CA ASP A 636 -30.43 23.03 15.31
C ASP A 636 -30.51 24.16 16.34
N HIS A 637 -29.42 24.46 17.04
CA HIS A 637 -29.34 25.57 17.98
C HIS A 637 -29.26 26.91 17.24
N TYR A 638 -28.44 27.02 16.19
CA TYR A 638 -28.21 28.28 15.48
C TYR A 638 -29.25 28.60 14.41
N SER A 639 -30.03 27.61 13.95
CA SER A 639 -31.19 27.83 13.06
C SER A 639 -32.41 28.42 13.78
N LYS A 640 -32.39 28.53 15.12
CA LYS A 640 -33.45 29.11 15.96
C LYS A 640 -33.03 30.48 16.47
#